data_AF-A0A8T2G041-F1
#
_entry.id   AF-A0A8T2G041-F1
#
_cell.length_a   1.000
_cell.length_b   1.000
_cell.length_c   1.000
_cell.angle_alpha   90.00
_cell.angle_beta   90.00
_cell.angle_gamma   90.00
#
_symmetry.space_group_name_H-M   'P 1'
#
loop_
_entity.id
_entity.type
_entity.pdbx_description
1 polymer ?
#
loop_
_entity_poly.entity_id
_entity_poly.type
_entity_poly.pdbx_seq_one_letter_code
_entity_poly.pdbx_strand_id
1 'polypeptide(L)'
;MRKMKHLSSIANDVVQRCSQELETTIDDLVKEFECQWKPGSTGGTYSKKFVEFCNSKVTSRVCENILERIKDGSFTRLTFDMMLAWQQPDADDNESYKEAVGKESEDKRIQATLSPEQDDISLFYSDMMPLLVDHEPSVGEDAFVYLGSIIPLPVDIINGRYTFETLTAPTGHQLHFPAYDMFVKEIHKCMKHLQKQSTPKGIELADDEIILHVEGTMASQRVIRHIKETSWPGRLTLTNYALYFEAAGIINYEDAIKIDLSKDNEKSTKPMSTGPLGAPLFDKAIVYESPDFEEGIVIEFPEMTSSTRRDHWLMLVKEITLMHKFLRKFNVESPLQSWEIHSRTILGIIRLHAAREMLRISPPDPKNFLIFSLFEEVPKGDYVLEELAEISLKIGTTRNPCSASSILRNMNMDQLGDMIKEEGEDICKEKVVKVTDKEEMLASLESAVNQSREEGKVIEKARATTAELEEEGISESVAVLMELLRPLQDVLPWFQEVIYWERPSRTLFVLAITILTVYKEWVGKAIAACLIWVVAKMAQARNKMVHTKSEDAVTVSTESDQTVTESIVSAQYGLIRLHQLMQHVNVTILKLRSLYTSKASKHASMVMALMLVLASFFAVVPFKLFIIFGIVYCFVMTSSVGTYMSNDQSNRRMKEWWDSIPIVPVRVRNASSK
;
A
#
# COMPACT_ATOMS: atom_id res chain seq x y z
N MET A 1 40.30 -5.61 25.33
CA MET A 1 39.18 -5.60 24.37
C MET A 1 39.42 -6.73 23.37
N ARG A 2 38.69 -7.85 23.45
CA ARG A 2 38.87 -9.01 22.56
C ARG A 2 38.19 -8.68 21.23
N LYS A 3 38.95 -8.61 20.13
CA LYS A 3 38.41 -8.45 18.78
C LYS A 3 38.36 -9.81 18.08
N MET A 4 37.20 -10.17 17.56
CA MET A 4 36.98 -11.38 16.77
C MET A 4 37.40 -11.08 15.33
N LYS A 5 38.42 -11.79 14.84
CA LYS A 5 39.06 -11.52 13.54
C LYS A 5 38.14 -11.69 12.33
N HIS A 6 37.10 -12.50 12.45
CA HIS A 6 36.14 -12.74 11.36
C HIS A 6 35.02 -11.70 11.32
N LEU A 7 34.82 -10.92 12.39
CA LEU A 7 33.80 -9.87 12.43
C LEU A 7 34.34 -8.56 11.88
N SER A 8 33.47 -7.77 11.25
CA SER A 8 33.76 -6.40 10.85
C SER A 8 34.08 -5.51 12.05
N SER A 9 34.63 -4.31 11.78
CA SER A 9 34.96 -3.38 12.87
C SER A 9 33.71 -2.91 13.62
N ILE A 10 32.62 -2.65 12.90
CA ILE A 10 31.31 -2.27 13.44
C ILE A 10 30.67 -3.43 14.18
N ALA A 11 30.71 -4.65 13.61
CA ALA A 11 30.16 -5.84 14.27
C ALA A 11 30.86 -6.16 15.60
N ASN A 12 32.19 -6.01 15.67
CA ASN A 12 32.93 -6.16 16.93
C ASN A 12 32.49 -5.13 17.98
N ASP A 13 32.25 -3.88 17.58
CA ASP A 13 31.81 -2.82 18.49
C ASP A 13 30.39 -3.09 19.01
N VAL A 14 29.47 -3.50 18.13
CA VAL A 14 28.11 -3.91 18.52
C VAL A 14 28.13 -5.08 19.48
N VAL A 15 28.86 -6.17 19.18
CA VAL A 15 28.97 -7.34 20.08
C VAL A 15 29.51 -6.94 21.45
N GLN A 16 30.48 -6.03 21.50
CA GLN A 16 31.00 -5.53 22.75
C GLN A 16 29.98 -4.71 23.53
N ARG A 17 29.27 -3.78 22.88
CA ARG A 17 28.19 -3.02 23.52
C ARG A 17 27.10 -3.95 24.02
N CYS A 18 26.72 -4.97 23.25
CA CYS A 18 25.78 -6.02 23.69
C CYS A 18 26.29 -6.75 24.93
N SER A 19 27.58 -7.12 24.99
CA SER A 19 28.15 -7.79 26.16
C SER A 19 28.16 -6.90 27.42
N GLN A 20 28.40 -5.59 27.24
CA GLN A 20 28.37 -4.61 28.32
C GLN A 20 26.95 -4.42 28.84
N GLU A 21 25.98 -4.24 27.93
CA GLU A 21 24.57 -4.09 28.26
C GLU A 21 24.00 -5.34 28.92
N LEU A 22 24.46 -6.54 28.54
CA LEU A 22 24.03 -7.81 29.13
C LEU A 22 24.77 -8.18 30.43
N GLU A 23 25.83 -7.45 30.79
CA GLU A 23 26.74 -7.77 31.89
C GLU A 23 27.38 -9.18 31.77
N THR A 24 27.69 -9.60 30.54
CA THR A 24 28.31 -10.91 30.24
C THR A 24 29.65 -10.75 29.51
N THR A 25 30.45 -11.81 29.42
CA THR A 25 31.65 -11.79 28.57
C THR A 25 31.30 -12.16 27.12
N ILE A 26 32.11 -11.69 26.17
CA ILE A 26 31.98 -12.09 24.75
C ILE A 26 32.12 -13.62 24.60
N ASP A 27 32.97 -14.25 25.42
CA ASP A 27 33.24 -15.69 25.35
C ASP A 27 32.03 -16.52 25.79
N ASP A 28 31.28 -16.02 26.77
CA ASP A 28 30.03 -16.65 27.21
C ASP A 28 28.94 -16.50 26.13
N LEU A 29 28.87 -15.33 25.46
CA LEU A 29 27.95 -15.12 24.33
C LEU A 29 28.27 -16.08 23.16
N VAL A 30 29.55 -16.25 22.82
CA VAL A 30 29.97 -17.19 21.78
C VAL A 30 29.62 -18.63 22.15
N LYS A 31 29.92 -19.05 23.39
CA LYS A 31 29.58 -20.40 23.87
C LYS A 31 28.08 -20.67 23.76
N GLU A 32 27.26 -19.73 24.20
CA GLU A 32 25.82 -19.89 24.19
C GLU A 32 25.26 -19.95 22.77
N PHE A 33 25.77 -19.09 21.87
CA PHE A 33 25.44 -19.13 20.46
C PHE A 33 25.80 -20.48 19.83
N GLU A 34 27.03 -20.95 20.04
CA GLU A 34 27.53 -22.22 19.48
C GLU A 34 26.77 -23.45 20.00
N CYS A 35 26.20 -23.38 21.22
CA CYS A 35 25.31 -24.43 21.72
C CYS A 35 23.98 -24.52 20.96
N GLN A 36 23.50 -23.42 20.39
CA GLN A 36 22.22 -23.34 19.67
C GLN A 36 22.42 -23.42 18.15
N TRP A 37 23.61 -23.05 17.67
CA TRP A 37 23.96 -22.98 16.26
C TRP A 37 24.00 -24.37 15.61
N LYS A 38 23.21 -24.54 14.55
CA LYS A 38 23.23 -25.73 13.70
C LYS A 38 23.74 -25.35 12.30
N PRO A 39 24.95 -25.79 11.91
CA PRO A 39 25.48 -25.47 10.59
C PRO A 39 24.60 -26.09 9.50
N GLY A 40 24.10 -25.25 8.58
CA GLY A 40 23.37 -25.67 7.38
C GLY A 40 21.84 -25.64 7.45
N SER A 41 21.21 -25.31 8.59
CA SER A 41 19.73 -25.23 8.70
C SER A 41 19.13 -23.85 8.47
N THR A 42 19.94 -22.79 8.53
CA THR A 42 19.51 -21.38 8.40
C THR A 42 20.47 -20.65 7.48
N GLY A 43 19.98 -20.06 6.39
CA GLY A 43 20.83 -19.27 5.48
C GLY A 43 21.53 -18.11 6.21
N GLY A 44 22.79 -17.83 5.88
CA GLY A 44 23.60 -16.74 6.45
C GLY A 44 25.02 -17.17 6.86
N THR A 45 25.95 -16.22 6.96
CA THR A 45 27.30 -16.46 7.47
C THR A 45 27.29 -16.63 9.00
N TYR A 46 28.30 -17.30 9.57
CA TYR A 46 28.45 -17.43 11.02
C TYR A 46 28.43 -16.05 11.69
N SER A 47 29.18 -15.09 11.13
CA SER A 47 29.26 -13.71 11.60
C SER A 47 27.90 -13.04 11.67
N LYS A 48 27.11 -13.14 10.59
CA LYS A 48 25.76 -12.56 10.54
C LYS A 48 24.85 -13.15 11.61
N LYS A 49 24.84 -14.47 11.74
CA LYS A 49 23.97 -15.19 12.69
C LYS A 49 24.39 -14.95 14.14
N PHE A 50 25.68 -14.79 14.39
CA PHE A 50 26.18 -14.41 15.69
C PHE A 50 25.78 -12.97 16.07
N VAL A 51 25.84 -12.02 15.11
CA VAL A 51 25.34 -10.65 15.31
C VAL A 51 23.83 -10.67 15.57
N GLU A 52 23.05 -11.43 14.80
CA GLU A 52 21.60 -11.58 15.02
C GLU A 52 21.29 -12.10 16.43
N PHE A 53 22.04 -13.12 16.89
CA PHE A 53 21.92 -13.66 18.25
C PHE A 53 22.22 -12.60 19.32
N CYS A 54 23.33 -11.88 19.19
CA CYS A 54 23.72 -10.84 20.14
C CYS A 54 22.70 -9.70 20.20
N ASN A 55 22.24 -9.24 19.03
CA ASN A 55 21.22 -8.20 18.92
C ASN A 55 19.93 -8.67 19.59
N SER A 56 19.39 -9.82 19.19
CA SER A 56 18.16 -10.39 19.74
C SER A 56 18.18 -10.49 21.27
N LYS A 57 19.33 -10.89 21.84
CA LYS A 57 19.50 -11.03 23.29
C LYS A 57 19.49 -9.69 24.03
N VAL A 58 20.18 -8.67 23.50
CA VAL A 58 20.25 -7.35 24.15
C VAL A 58 18.96 -6.54 23.99
N THR A 59 18.16 -6.81 22.95
CA THR A 59 16.93 -6.09 22.61
C THR A 59 16.04 -5.84 23.83
N SER A 60 15.83 -6.86 24.67
CA SER A 60 15.04 -6.75 25.91
C SER A 60 15.47 -5.59 26.82
N ARG A 61 16.77 -5.48 27.12
CA ARG A 61 17.35 -4.43 27.97
C ARG A 61 17.32 -3.05 27.30
N VAL A 62 17.48 -3.01 25.98
CA VAL A 62 17.39 -1.76 25.21
C VAL A 62 15.96 -1.21 25.24
N CYS A 63 14.95 -2.09 25.21
CA CYS A 63 13.53 -1.71 25.22
C CYS A 63 13.02 -1.20 26.57
N GLU A 64 13.62 -1.57 27.72
CA GLU A 64 13.11 -1.21 29.06
C GLU A 64 13.15 0.30 29.35
N ASN A 65 14.24 1.00 28.99
CA ASN A 65 14.43 2.43 29.27
C ASN A 65 14.46 3.29 27.98
N ILE A 66 13.63 2.92 27.01
CA ILE A 66 13.68 3.48 25.65
C ILE A 66 13.57 5.01 25.62
N LEU A 67 12.75 5.58 26.51
CA LEU A 67 12.50 7.03 26.57
C LEU A 67 13.74 7.85 26.91
N GLU A 68 14.55 7.37 27.85
CA GLU A 68 15.78 8.04 28.29
C GLU A 68 16.87 7.84 27.25
N ARG A 69 16.96 6.62 26.71
CA ARG A 69 17.94 6.25 25.68
C ARG A 69 17.72 6.96 24.33
N ILE A 70 16.49 7.34 24.00
CA ILE A 70 16.22 8.19 22.82
C ILE A 70 16.70 9.64 23.06
N LYS A 71 16.57 10.15 24.29
CA LYS A 71 16.99 11.53 24.62
C LYS A 71 18.49 11.70 24.63
N ASP A 72 19.22 10.72 25.18
CA ASP A 72 20.69 10.74 25.22
C ASP A 72 21.35 10.26 23.91
N GLY A 73 20.56 9.72 22.97
CA GLY A 73 21.02 9.23 21.67
C GLY A 73 21.67 7.84 21.71
N SER A 74 21.76 7.21 22.87
CA SER A 74 22.32 5.86 23.01
C SER A 74 21.48 4.82 22.26
N PHE A 75 20.15 4.97 22.28
CA PHE A 75 19.23 4.10 21.54
C PHE A 75 19.50 4.22 20.03
N THR A 76 19.44 5.44 19.49
CA THR A 76 19.56 5.68 18.05
C THR A 76 20.92 5.26 17.52
N ARG A 77 22.01 5.52 18.26
CA ARG A 77 23.33 5.08 17.83
C ARG A 77 23.47 3.56 17.88
N LEU A 78 23.02 2.91 18.95
CA LEU A 78 23.11 1.46 19.07
C LEU A 78 22.31 0.74 17.99
N THR A 79 21.05 1.13 17.76
CA THR A 79 20.20 0.49 16.75
C THR A 79 20.66 0.75 15.33
N PHE A 80 21.26 1.92 15.05
CA PHE A 80 21.89 2.18 13.76
C PHE A 80 23.13 1.31 13.53
N ASP A 81 24.01 1.22 14.54
CA ASP A 81 25.20 0.36 14.48
C ASP A 81 24.81 -1.13 14.36
N MET A 82 23.70 -1.57 14.99
CA MET A 82 23.15 -2.92 14.82
C MET A 82 22.74 -3.22 13.37
N MET A 83 22.10 -2.27 12.70
CA MET A 83 21.72 -2.40 11.28
C MET A 83 22.97 -2.51 10.39
N LEU A 84 23.97 -1.65 10.61
CA LEU A 84 25.24 -1.70 9.87
C LEU A 84 26.00 -3.01 10.11
N ALA A 85 26.10 -3.46 11.36
CA ALA A 85 26.73 -4.73 11.72
C ALA A 85 26.01 -5.94 11.10
N TRP A 86 24.70 -5.87 10.93
CA TRP A 86 23.92 -6.92 10.27
C TRP A 86 24.10 -6.93 8.75
N GLN A 87 24.22 -5.74 8.14
CA GLN A 87 24.44 -5.55 6.71
C GLN A 87 25.85 -5.98 6.27
N GLN A 88 26.86 -5.66 7.08
CA GLN A 88 28.28 -5.94 6.82
C GLN A 88 28.93 -6.60 8.05
N PRO A 89 28.62 -7.87 8.32
CA PRO A 89 29.07 -8.56 9.52
C PRO A 89 30.52 -9.06 9.43
N ASP A 90 31.04 -9.31 8.22
CA ASP A 90 32.29 -10.02 8.01
C ASP A 90 33.50 -9.07 7.88
N ALA A 91 34.69 -9.52 8.27
CA ALA A 91 35.88 -8.68 8.28
C ALA A 91 36.28 -8.19 6.87
N ASP A 92 36.03 -9.01 5.85
CA ASP A 92 36.31 -8.71 4.44
C ASP A 92 35.44 -7.57 3.90
N ASP A 93 34.28 -7.29 4.53
CA ASP A 93 33.40 -6.18 4.18
C ASP A 93 34.06 -4.82 4.46
N ASN A 94 35.03 -4.75 5.39
CA ASN A 94 35.73 -3.49 5.66
C ASN A 94 36.63 -3.05 4.50
N GLU A 95 37.19 -3.98 3.72
CA GLU A 95 38.08 -3.67 2.59
C GLU A 95 37.28 -3.28 1.35
N SER A 96 36.22 -4.04 1.03
CA SER A 96 35.31 -3.73 -0.07
C SER A 96 34.58 -2.39 0.13
N TYR A 97 34.20 -2.04 1.35
CA TYR A 97 33.61 -0.74 1.67
C TYR A 97 34.59 0.41 1.44
N LYS A 98 35.85 0.29 1.87
CA LYS A 98 36.86 1.35 1.64
C LYS A 98 37.12 1.58 0.16
N GLU A 99 37.11 0.53 -0.65
CA GLU A 99 37.21 0.64 -2.11
C GLU A 99 35.96 1.27 -2.74
N ALA A 100 34.76 0.93 -2.26
CA ALA A 100 33.50 1.49 -2.74
C ALA A 100 33.35 2.99 -2.41
N VAL A 101 33.66 3.39 -1.16
CA VAL A 101 33.68 4.81 -0.75
C VAL A 101 34.75 5.58 -1.52
N GLY A 102 35.90 4.96 -1.77
CA GLY A 102 36.94 5.53 -2.63
C GLY A 102 36.40 5.85 -4.03
N LYS A 103 35.77 4.87 -4.68
CA LYS A 103 35.13 5.05 -6.00
C LYS A 103 34.01 6.08 -6.00
N GLU A 104 33.11 6.05 -5.02
CA GLU A 104 32.00 7.02 -4.96
C GLU A 104 32.52 8.45 -4.74
N SER A 105 33.58 8.63 -3.96
CA SER A 105 34.25 9.93 -3.79
C SER A 105 34.93 10.41 -5.09
N GLU A 106 35.43 9.48 -5.89
CA GLU A 106 36.07 9.76 -7.18
C GLU A 106 35.02 10.09 -8.24
N ASP A 107 33.91 9.33 -8.28
CA ASP A 107 32.75 9.58 -9.15
C ASP A 107 32.07 10.92 -8.82
N LYS A 108 31.89 11.26 -7.53
CA LYS A 108 31.39 12.59 -7.11
C LYS A 108 32.32 13.73 -7.54
N ARG A 109 33.64 13.52 -7.52
CA ARG A 109 34.62 14.50 -8.05
C ARG A 109 34.55 14.63 -9.56
N ILE A 110 34.37 13.53 -10.29
CA ILE A 110 34.23 13.52 -11.75
C ILE A 110 32.92 14.23 -12.15
N GLN A 111 31.82 13.98 -11.45
CA GLN A 111 30.51 14.58 -11.70
C GLN A 111 30.49 16.08 -11.39
N ALA A 112 31.17 16.53 -10.33
CA ALA A 112 31.37 17.95 -10.02
C ALA A 112 32.23 18.70 -11.06
N THR A 113 32.96 17.98 -11.92
CA THR A 113 33.79 18.58 -12.98
C THR A 113 33.05 18.67 -14.32
N LEU A 114 31.87 18.02 -14.47
CA LEU A 114 31.21 17.81 -15.78
C LEU A 114 29.85 18.51 -15.96
N SER A 115 29.32 19.27 -14.99
CA SER A 115 28.06 20.01 -15.19
C SER A 115 27.96 21.29 -14.36
N PRO A 116 28.14 22.49 -14.95
CA PRO A 116 27.89 23.77 -14.27
C PRO A 116 26.44 24.27 -14.39
N GLU A 117 25.48 23.49 -14.89
CA GLU A 117 24.16 24.00 -15.31
C GLU A 117 22.94 23.48 -14.51
N GLN A 118 23.12 22.95 -13.30
CA GLN A 118 21.99 22.54 -12.43
C GLN A 118 22.06 23.06 -10.99
N ASP A 119 22.75 24.18 -10.75
CA ASP A 119 22.82 24.86 -9.44
C ASP A 119 21.67 25.86 -9.19
N ASP A 120 20.62 25.83 -10.02
CA ASP A 120 19.43 26.71 -9.86
C ASP A 120 18.21 25.99 -9.25
N ILE A 121 18.40 24.91 -8.48
CA ILE A 121 17.34 24.42 -7.58
C ILE A 121 17.39 25.26 -6.30
N SER A 122 16.41 26.16 -6.18
CA SER A 122 16.20 26.98 -4.99
C SER A 122 16.22 26.14 -3.71
N LEU A 123 17.25 26.35 -2.86
CA LEU A 123 17.40 25.78 -1.51
C LEU A 123 16.20 26.02 -0.58
N PHE A 124 15.24 26.86 -0.99
CA PHE A 124 14.05 27.19 -0.22
C PHE A 124 12.93 26.15 -0.33
N TYR A 125 13.08 25.11 -1.17
CA TYR A 125 12.07 24.05 -1.38
C TYR A 125 12.62 22.61 -1.27
N SER A 126 13.83 22.41 -0.76
CA SER A 126 14.42 21.08 -0.66
C SER A 126 13.95 20.35 0.60
N ASP A 127 13.49 19.09 0.45
CA ASP A 127 13.22 18.19 1.58
C ASP A 127 14.38 18.20 2.58
N MET A 128 14.10 17.98 3.87
CA MET A 128 15.16 17.95 4.89
C MET A 128 16.13 16.78 4.70
N MET A 129 15.73 15.72 3.99
CA MET A 129 16.51 14.48 3.87
C MET A 129 17.87 14.64 3.19
N PRO A 130 18.01 15.33 2.05
CA PRO A 130 19.32 15.64 1.46
C PRO A 130 20.28 16.39 2.38
N LEU A 131 19.77 17.14 3.37
CA LEU A 131 20.59 17.85 4.37
C LEU A 131 21.04 16.95 5.52
N LEU A 132 20.51 15.73 5.61
CA LEU A 132 20.77 14.74 6.65
C LEU A 132 21.66 13.58 6.16
N VAL A 133 22.35 13.80 5.05
CA VAL A 133 23.36 12.91 4.49
C VAL A 133 24.72 13.20 5.14
N ASP A 134 25.35 12.17 5.67
CA ASP A 134 26.71 12.22 6.21
C ASP A 134 27.69 11.37 5.37
N HIS A 135 28.98 11.42 5.73
CA HIS A 135 30.02 10.60 5.10
C HIS A 135 30.21 9.24 5.79
N GLU A 136 29.35 8.90 6.75
CA GLU A 136 29.37 7.61 7.46
C GLU A 136 28.69 6.51 6.62
N PRO A 137 28.91 5.23 6.96
CA PRO A 137 28.20 4.13 6.30
C PRO A 137 26.68 4.30 6.43
N SER A 138 25.99 4.13 5.31
CA SER A 138 24.52 4.17 5.25
C SER A 138 23.90 2.79 5.38
N VAL A 139 22.67 2.77 5.86
CA VAL A 139 21.85 1.58 6.04
C VAL A 139 20.95 1.38 4.82
N GLY A 140 20.95 0.17 4.27
CA GLY A 140 20.07 -0.26 3.20
C GLY A 140 18.74 -0.83 3.71
N GLU A 141 17.82 -1.08 2.77
CA GLU A 141 16.44 -1.48 3.04
C GLU A 141 16.34 -2.76 3.92
N ASP A 142 17.09 -3.82 3.58
CA ASP A 142 16.99 -5.11 4.29
C ASP A 142 17.42 -5.00 5.76
N ALA A 143 18.46 -4.20 6.04
CA ALA A 143 18.93 -3.98 7.40
C ALA A 143 17.94 -3.15 8.22
N PHE A 144 17.25 -2.20 7.59
CA PHE A 144 16.17 -1.44 8.22
C PHE A 144 14.96 -2.33 8.57
N VAL A 145 14.55 -3.21 7.65
CA VAL A 145 13.46 -4.18 7.91
C VAL A 145 13.86 -5.19 8.99
N TYR A 146 15.11 -5.66 8.97
CA TYR A 146 15.66 -6.52 10.01
C TYR A 146 15.51 -5.88 11.40
N LEU A 147 15.80 -4.58 11.55
CA LEU A 147 15.58 -3.88 12.83
C LEU A 147 14.12 -3.96 13.28
N GLY A 148 13.15 -3.83 12.36
CA GLY A 148 11.72 -3.94 12.67
C GLY A 148 11.30 -5.32 13.16
N SER A 149 12.02 -6.38 12.76
CA SER A 149 11.77 -7.75 13.25
C SER A 149 12.13 -7.95 14.73
N ILE A 150 13.08 -7.15 15.24
CA ILE A 150 13.55 -7.21 16.63
C ILE A 150 12.99 -6.09 17.51
N ILE A 151 12.86 -4.87 16.96
CA ILE A 151 12.41 -3.67 17.66
C ILE A 151 11.39 -2.93 16.77
N PRO A 152 10.08 -3.20 16.94
CA PRO A 152 9.04 -2.53 16.18
C PRO A 152 8.77 -1.10 16.68
N LEU A 153 9.80 -0.26 16.85
CA LEU A 153 9.67 1.17 17.17
C LEU A 153 9.86 2.05 15.92
N PRO A 154 11.06 2.15 15.33
CA PRO A 154 11.26 3.00 14.14
C PRO A 154 10.56 2.43 12.91
N VAL A 155 10.35 1.12 12.87
CA VAL A 155 9.84 0.42 11.70
C VAL A 155 9.09 -0.84 12.12
N ASP A 156 8.07 -1.21 11.37
CA ASP A 156 7.41 -2.52 11.50
C ASP A 156 7.84 -3.42 10.35
N ILE A 157 8.00 -4.73 10.59
CA ILE A 157 8.37 -5.70 9.56
C ILE A 157 7.36 -5.72 8.39
N ILE A 158 6.09 -5.41 8.66
CA ILE A 158 4.98 -5.54 7.71
C ILE A 158 5.03 -4.45 6.63
N ASN A 159 5.22 -3.19 7.00
CA ASN A 159 5.27 -2.06 6.07
C ASN A 159 6.65 -1.39 5.98
N GLY A 160 7.67 -2.01 6.57
CA GLY A 160 8.99 -1.39 6.75
C GLY A 160 9.69 -1.03 5.46
N ARG A 161 9.52 -1.82 4.40
CA ARG A 161 10.06 -1.51 3.06
C ARG A 161 9.42 -0.25 2.46
N TYR A 162 8.10 -0.09 2.60
CA TYR A 162 7.38 1.11 2.14
C TYR A 162 7.77 2.35 2.96
N THR A 163 7.93 2.19 4.27
CA THR A 163 8.44 3.26 5.14
C THR A 163 9.87 3.66 4.75
N PHE A 164 10.76 2.70 4.53
CA PHE A 164 12.14 2.95 4.11
C PHE A 164 12.19 3.70 2.79
N GLU A 165 11.47 3.20 1.78
CA GLU A 165 11.39 3.80 0.45
C GLU A 165 10.90 5.25 0.53
N THR A 166 9.87 5.51 1.33
CA THR A 166 9.32 6.86 1.52
C THR A 166 10.31 7.81 2.20
N LEU A 167 11.02 7.34 3.22
CA LEU A 167 12.00 8.16 3.94
C LEU A 167 13.26 8.43 3.09
N THR A 168 13.71 7.46 2.31
CA THR A 168 15.02 7.49 1.64
C THR A 168 14.95 7.76 0.14
N ALA A 169 13.77 8.01 -0.42
CA ALA A 169 13.61 8.39 -1.82
C ALA A 169 14.50 9.60 -2.21
N PRO A 170 14.62 10.67 -1.39
CA PRO A 170 15.51 11.80 -1.71
C PRO A 170 17.01 11.48 -1.57
N THR A 171 17.37 10.40 -0.89
CA THR A 171 18.76 10.02 -0.57
C THR A 171 19.20 8.75 -1.33
N GLY A 172 18.56 8.44 -2.46
CA GLY A 172 18.96 7.32 -3.30
C GLY A 172 18.78 5.95 -2.64
N HIS A 173 17.75 5.79 -1.80
CA HIS A 173 17.46 4.57 -1.05
C HIS A 173 18.55 4.16 -0.05
N GLN A 174 19.22 5.16 0.52
CA GLN A 174 20.21 5.00 1.59
C GLN A 174 19.78 5.79 2.82
N LEU A 175 19.76 5.14 3.98
CA LEU A 175 19.43 5.77 5.26
C LEU A 175 20.71 6.15 6.00
N HIS A 176 20.93 7.46 6.17
CA HIS A 176 22.05 8.01 6.92
C HIS A 176 21.72 8.18 8.40
N PHE A 177 22.75 8.21 9.25
CA PHE A 177 22.57 8.29 10.70
C PHE A 177 21.82 9.56 11.15
N PRO A 178 22.11 10.78 10.66
CA PRO A 178 21.39 11.99 11.07
C PRO A 178 19.90 11.93 10.74
N ALA A 179 19.55 11.34 9.58
CA ALA A 179 18.16 11.11 9.19
C ALA A 179 17.47 10.14 10.14
N TYR A 180 18.11 9.02 10.46
CA TYR A 180 17.59 8.02 11.39
C TYR A 180 17.42 8.58 12.81
N ASP A 181 18.43 9.27 13.34
CA ASP A 181 18.40 9.88 14.67
C ASP A 181 17.30 10.94 14.79
N MET A 182 17.16 11.80 13.77
CA MET A 182 16.08 12.77 13.71
C MET A 182 14.71 12.09 13.70
N PHE A 183 14.50 11.09 12.85
CA PHE A 183 13.24 10.38 12.74
C PHE A 183 12.80 9.76 14.07
N VAL A 184 13.70 9.06 14.77
CA VAL A 184 13.39 8.46 16.07
C VAL A 184 13.14 9.51 17.16
N LYS A 185 13.87 10.64 17.12
CA LYS A 185 13.61 11.77 18.03
C LYS A 185 12.25 12.42 17.76
N GLU A 186 11.83 12.52 16.51
CA GLU A 186 10.49 13.02 16.16
C GLU A 186 9.38 12.05 16.59
N ILE A 187 9.58 10.72 16.52
CA ILE A 187 8.65 9.72 17.09
C ILE A 187 8.40 10.02 18.58
N HIS A 188 9.47 10.22 19.35
CA HIS A 188 9.38 10.55 20.77
C HIS A 188 8.69 11.91 21.04
N LYS A 189 8.98 12.92 20.23
CA LYS A 189 8.31 14.24 20.34
C LYS A 189 6.82 14.14 20.05
N CYS A 190 6.45 13.42 18.99
CA CYS A 190 5.05 13.19 18.61
C CYS A 190 4.29 12.46 19.72
N MET A 191 4.86 11.37 20.27
CA MET A 191 4.26 10.65 21.38
C MET A 191 4.00 11.56 22.59
N LYS A 192 5.03 12.32 23.01
CA LYS A 192 4.88 13.28 24.11
C LYS A 192 3.87 14.38 23.85
N HIS A 193 3.73 14.79 22.59
CA HIS A 193 2.73 15.78 22.21
C HIS A 193 1.31 15.22 22.37
N LEU A 194 1.08 13.97 21.93
CA LEU A 194 -0.20 13.28 22.05
C LEU A 194 -0.57 13.00 23.52
N GLN A 195 0.39 12.59 24.34
CA GLN A 195 0.20 12.36 25.79
C GLN A 195 -0.23 13.61 26.56
N LYS A 196 0.14 14.81 26.08
CA LYS A 196 -0.22 16.09 26.71
C LYS A 196 -1.60 16.60 26.31
N GLN A 197 -2.27 15.96 25.36
CA GLN A 197 -3.58 16.39 24.91
C GLN A 197 -4.62 16.15 26.01
N SER A 198 -5.49 17.13 26.24
CA SER A 198 -6.62 16.98 27.15
C SER A 198 -7.62 16.00 26.57
N THR A 199 -8.25 15.18 27.42
CA THR A 199 -9.39 14.35 27.01
C THR A 199 -10.55 15.21 26.46
N PRO A 200 -11.36 14.67 25.53
CA PRO A 200 -12.56 15.35 25.06
C PRO A 200 -13.51 15.66 26.22
N LYS A 201 -14.11 16.84 26.19
CA LYS A 201 -14.98 17.32 27.26
C LYS A 201 -16.22 16.44 27.42
N GLY A 202 -16.50 16.05 28.66
CA GLY A 202 -17.65 15.20 28.99
C GLY A 202 -17.45 13.72 28.67
N ILE A 203 -16.23 13.31 28.29
CA ILE A 203 -15.89 11.92 27.97
C ILE A 203 -14.79 11.43 28.90
N GLU A 204 -15.05 10.29 29.54
CA GLU A 204 -14.03 9.45 30.16
C GLU A 204 -13.58 8.42 29.12
N LEU A 205 -12.31 8.49 28.72
CA LEU A 205 -11.72 7.51 27.80
C LEU A 205 -11.51 6.20 28.54
N ALA A 206 -11.64 5.07 27.84
CA ALA A 206 -11.26 3.77 28.39
C ALA A 206 -9.75 3.71 28.68
N ASP A 207 -9.33 2.80 29.57
CA ASP A 207 -7.92 2.64 29.96
C ASP A 207 -6.99 2.30 28.78
N ASP A 208 -7.54 1.65 27.76
CA ASP A 208 -6.88 1.28 26.52
C ASP A 208 -7.20 2.23 25.35
N GLU A 209 -7.88 3.35 25.60
CA GLU A 209 -8.23 4.35 24.61
C GLU A 209 -7.24 5.53 24.61
N ILE A 210 -6.43 5.60 23.55
CA ILE A 210 -5.32 6.55 23.40
C ILE A 210 -5.64 7.57 22.31
N ILE A 211 -5.30 8.84 22.57
CA ILE A 211 -5.38 9.94 21.60
C ILE A 211 -4.26 9.79 20.55
N LEU A 212 -4.64 9.74 19.27
CA LEU A 212 -3.74 9.49 18.14
C LEU A 212 -3.53 10.71 17.25
N HIS A 213 -4.52 11.62 17.22
CA HIS A 213 -4.43 12.85 16.44
C HIS A 213 -5.44 13.88 16.95
N VAL A 214 -5.05 15.16 17.00
CA VAL A 214 -5.90 16.27 17.44
C VAL A 214 -5.71 17.47 16.54
N GLU A 215 -6.81 18.05 16.06
CA GLU A 215 -6.80 19.28 15.27
C GLU A 215 -7.99 20.19 15.64
N GLY A 216 -7.95 21.47 15.27
CA GLY A 216 -8.98 22.45 15.68
C GLY A 216 -8.75 23.06 17.07
N THR A 217 -7.52 23.02 17.57
CA THR A 217 -7.09 23.73 18.79
C THR A 217 -6.63 25.14 18.46
N MET A 218 -6.37 25.99 19.46
CA MET A 218 -5.79 27.32 19.24
C MET A 218 -4.43 27.30 18.53
N ALA A 219 -3.67 26.20 18.67
CA ALA A 219 -2.34 26.03 18.10
C ALA A 219 -2.33 25.26 16.76
N SER A 220 -3.49 24.77 16.31
CA SER A 220 -3.61 23.99 15.07
C SER A 220 -4.66 24.59 14.13
N GLN A 221 -4.71 24.10 12.90
CA GLN A 221 -5.63 24.62 11.91
C GLN A 221 -7.08 24.28 12.28
N ARG A 222 -8.03 25.09 11.82
CA ARG A 222 -9.45 24.93 12.15
C ARG A 222 -10.03 23.67 11.53
N VAL A 223 -11.01 23.08 12.21
CA VAL A 223 -11.90 22.02 11.73
C VAL A 223 -13.33 22.49 11.91
N ILE A 224 -14.20 22.23 10.93
CA ILE A 224 -15.57 22.73 10.91
C ILE A 224 -16.51 21.55 10.71
N ARG A 225 -17.55 21.44 11.53
CA ARG A 225 -18.66 20.50 11.30
C ARG A 225 -19.82 21.22 10.64
N HIS A 226 -20.39 20.63 9.60
CA HIS A 226 -21.60 21.13 8.95
C HIS A 226 -22.83 20.35 9.40
N ILE A 227 -23.88 21.08 9.76
CA ILE A 227 -25.22 20.58 10.07
C ILE A 227 -26.19 21.43 9.26
N LYS A 228 -26.73 20.87 8.17
CA LYS A 228 -27.58 21.60 7.21
C LYS A 228 -26.87 22.86 6.71
N GLU A 229 -27.45 24.03 6.98
CA GLU A 229 -26.91 25.34 6.60
C GLU A 229 -26.01 25.95 7.69
N THR A 230 -25.82 25.27 8.81
CA THR A 230 -25.03 25.78 9.94
C THR A 230 -23.65 25.12 10.02
N SER A 231 -22.63 25.94 10.26
CA SER A 231 -21.24 25.51 10.36
C SER A 231 -20.71 25.79 11.75
N TRP A 232 -20.17 24.77 12.39
CA TRP A 232 -19.69 24.80 13.77
C TRP A 232 -18.19 24.57 13.78
N PRO A 233 -17.35 25.58 14.07
CA PRO A 233 -15.93 25.36 14.28
C PRO A 233 -15.74 24.53 15.55
N GLY A 234 -14.74 23.68 15.58
CA GLY A 234 -14.51 22.81 16.73
C GLY A 234 -13.15 22.14 16.75
N ARG A 235 -12.96 21.31 17.77
CA ARG A 235 -11.81 20.42 17.93
C ARG A 235 -12.21 19.00 17.53
N LEU A 236 -11.37 18.36 16.75
CA LEU A 236 -11.52 16.97 16.35
C LEU A 236 -10.39 16.14 16.96
N THR A 237 -10.76 15.08 17.66
CA THR A 237 -9.84 14.16 18.33
C THR A 237 -10.07 12.74 17.81
N LEU A 238 -9.01 12.10 17.32
CA LEU A 238 -9.01 10.69 16.93
C LEU A 238 -8.40 9.83 18.03
N THR A 239 -9.05 8.73 18.37
CA THR A 239 -8.51 7.66 19.21
C THR A 239 -8.41 6.35 18.44
N ASN A 240 -7.85 5.31 19.06
CA ASN A 240 -7.87 3.94 18.53
C ASN A 240 -9.27 3.30 18.50
N TYR A 241 -10.32 4.00 18.95
CA TYR A 241 -11.70 3.49 18.97
C TYR A 241 -12.72 4.42 18.31
N ALA A 242 -12.52 5.74 18.34
CA ALA A 242 -13.55 6.69 17.94
C ALA A 242 -12.99 8.04 17.44
N LEU A 243 -13.85 8.80 16.77
CA LEU A 243 -13.67 10.24 16.59
C LEU A 243 -14.52 10.99 17.62
N TYR A 244 -13.98 12.07 18.15
CA TYR A 244 -14.67 12.99 19.05
C TYR A 244 -14.65 14.38 18.45
N PHE A 245 -15.83 14.97 18.24
CA PHE A 245 -15.96 16.36 17.81
C PHE A 245 -16.51 17.22 18.93
N GLU A 246 -15.80 18.30 19.25
CA GLU A 246 -16.16 19.28 20.26
C GLU A 246 -16.41 20.64 19.60
N ALA A 247 -17.66 21.10 19.59
CA ALA A 247 -18.00 22.41 19.05
C ALA A 247 -17.38 23.51 19.92
N ALA A 248 -16.82 24.55 19.29
CA ALA A 248 -16.28 25.69 20.00
C ALA A 248 -17.42 26.58 20.52
N GLY A 249 -17.58 26.61 21.85
CA GLY A 249 -18.52 27.52 22.51
C GLY A 249 -17.91 28.91 22.75
N ILE A 250 -18.70 29.82 23.35
CA ILE A 250 -18.32 31.21 23.60
C ILE A 250 -17.13 31.34 24.58
N ILE A 251 -17.00 30.38 25.51
CA ILE A 251 -15.98 30.41 26.58
C ILE A 251 -15.17 29.10 26.59
N ASN A 252 -15.84 27.96 26.53
CA ASN A 252 -15.23 26.63 26.50
C ASN A 252 -15.85 25.79 25.37
N TYR A 253 -15.20 24.69 25.01
CA TYR A 253 -15.79 23.68 24.13
C TYR A 253 -17.08 23.11 24.73
N GLU A 254 -18.01 22.73 23.85
CA GLU A 254 -19.19 21.94 24.20
C GLU A 254 -18.83 20.48 24.46
N ASP A 255 -19.80 19.68 24.92
CA ASP A 255 -19.57 18.26 25.19
C ASP A 255 -19.32 17.51 23.87
N ALA A 256 -18.38 16.57 23.91
CA ALA A 256 -17.89 15.91 22.72
C ALA A 256 -18.91 14.91 22.15
N ILE A 257 -19.05 14.92 20.82
CA ILE A 257 -19.86 13.93 20.10
C ILE A 257 -18.96 12.78 19.69
N LYS A 258 -19.28 11.58 20.19
CA LYS A 258 -18.56 10.34 19.89
C LYS A 258 -19.08 9.70 18.60
N ILE A 259 -18.15 9.39 17.71
CA ILE A 259 -18.36 8.63 16.49
C ILE A 259 -17.55 7.34 16.62
N ASP A 260 -18.25 6.24 16.89
CA ASP A 260 -17.61 4.95 17.16
C ASP A 260 -17.07 4.33 15.85
N LEU A 261 -15.76 4.09 15.76
CA LEU A 261 -15.11 3.46 14.61
C LEU A 261 -15.02 1.93 14.76
N SER A 262 -15.29 1.40 15.96
CA SER A 262 -15.21 -0.03 16.25
C SER A 262 -16.42 -0.82 15.74
N LYS A 263 -17.63 -0.23 15.69
CA LYS A 263 -18.86 -0.96 15.30
C LYS A 263 -18.98 -1.24 13.80
N ASP A 264 -19.53 -2.40 13.47
CA ASP A 264 -19.79 -2.89 12.12
C ASP A 264 -21.14 -2.42 11.58
N ASN A 265 -21.23 -1.14 11.25
CA ASN A 265 -22.30 -0.67 10.37
C ASN A 265 -21.66 -0.42 9.00
N GLU A 266 -22.42 -0.47 7.91
CA GLU A 266 -22.01 -0.13 6.54
C GLU A 266 -21.57 1.36 6.46
N LYS A 267 -20.48 1.68 7.14
CA LYS A 267 -19.95 3.02 7.37
C LYS A 267 -19.12 3.38 6.17
N SER A 268 -19.62 4.31 5.38
CA SER A 268 -18.88 4.83 4.24
C SER A 268 -18.27 6.17 4.65
N THR A 269 -17.02 6.16 5.13
CA THR A 269 -16.24 7.39 5.22
C THR A 269 -15.78 7.74 3.82
N LYS A 270 -16.41 8.75 3.23
CA LYS A 270 -16.13 9.17 1.86
C LYS A 270 -15.68 10.63 1.81
N PRO A 271 -14.85 10.99 0.83
CA PRO A 271 -14.66 12.39 0.46
C PRO A 271 -16.01 13.03 0.14
N MET A 272 -16.21 14.28 0.54
CA MET A 272 -17.29 15.12 0.03
C MET A 272 -16.78 16.50 -0.35
N SER A 273 -17.29 16.98 -1.48
CA SER A 273 -17.13 18.36 -1.95
C SER A 273 -18.00 19.30 -1.11
N THR A 274 -17.40 20.26 -0.41
CA THR A 274 -18.12 21.30 0.36
C THR A 274 -18.37 22.57 -0.45
N GLY A 275 -17.86 22.65 -1.68
CA GLY A 275 -18.03 23.80 -2.54
C GLY A 275 -19.37 23.86 -3.24
N PRO A 276 -19.78 25.05 -3.72
CA PRO A 276 -20.95 25.16 -4.57
C PRO A 276 -20.80 24.22 -5.78
N LEU A 277 -21.86 23.44 -6.04
CA LEU A 277 -21.97 22.52 -7.18
C LEU A 277 -21.06 21.28 -7.16
N GLY A 278 -20.42 20.96 -6.02
CA GLY A 278 -19.69 19.70 -5.87
C GLY A 278 -18.41 19.57 -6.71
N ALA A 279 -17.74 20.70 -7.00
CA ALA A 279 -16.51 20.67 -7.79
C ALA A 279 -15.32 20.10 -6.98
N PRO A 280 -14.43 19.27 -7.58
CA PRO A 280 -13.32 18.59 -6.90
C PRO A 280 -12.34 19.52 -6.15
N LEU A 281 -12.21 20.77 -6.60
CA LEU A 281 -11.40 21.82 -5.96
C LEU A 281 -11.85 22.10 -4.50
N PHE A 282 -13.08 21.71 -4.17
CA PHE A 282 -13.67 21.90 -2.85
C PHE A 282 -13.90 20.59 -2.11
N ASP A 283 -13.20 19.50 -2.46
CA ASP A 283 -13.23 18.23 -1.71
C ASP A 283 -12.46 18.37 -0.38
N LYS A 284 -13.03 19.17 0.52
CA LYS A 284 -12.44 19.58 1.79
C LYS A 284 -13.08 18.89 2.98
N ALA A 285 -14.11 18.05 2.77
CA ALA A 285 -14.76 17.33 3.87
C ALA A 285 -14.65 15.82 3.78
N ILE A 286 -14.76 15.22 4.96
CA ILE A 286 -15.05 13.80 5.17
C ILE A 286 -16.50 13.73 5.64
N VAL A 287 -17.24 12.78 5.08
CA VAL A 287 -18.58 12.45 5.57
C VAL A 287 -18.55 11.10 6.23
N TYR A 288 -19.10 11.05 7.43
CA TYR A 288 -19.34 9.82 8.15
C TYR A 288 -20.83 9.51 8.16
N GLU A 289 -21.21 8.43 7.49
CA GLU A 289 -22.57 7.92 7.47
C GLU A 289 -22.70 6.74 8.45
N SER A 290 -23.67 6.79 9.35
CA SER A 290 -24.02 5.68 10.26
C SER A 290 -25.54 5.67 10.48
N PRO A 291 -26.16 4.50 10.72
CA PRO A 291 -27.57 4.44 11.13
C PRO A 291 -27.88 5.27 12.39
N ASP A 292 -26.87 5.56 13.21
CA ASP A 292 -27.02 6.43 14.39
C ASP A 292 -27.20 7.92 14.02
N PHE A 293 -26.88 8.31 12.78
CA PHE A 293 -26.92 9.68 12.29
C PHE A 293 -27.60 9.72 10.90
N GLU A 294 -28.93 9.89 10.86
CA GLU A 294 -29.74 9.90 9.62
C GLU A 294 -29.23 10.89 8.54
N GLU A 295 -28.65 12.02 8.95
CA GLU A 295 -28.14 13.06 8.05
C GLU A 295 -26.62 12.97 7.77
N GLY A 296 -25.92 11.99 8.36
CA GLY A 296 -24.46 11.88 8.34
C GLY A 296 -23.75 13.01 9.11
N ILE A 297 -22.46 12.83 9.39
CA ILE A 297 -21.62 13.86 10.01
C ILE A 297 -20.61 14.35 8.98
N VAL A 298 -20.75 15.61 8.57
CA VAL A 298 -19.85 16.27 7.63
C VAL A 298 -18.81 17.08 8.38
N ILE A 299 -17.53 16.75 8.20
CA ILE A 299 -16.39 17.43 8.81
C ILE A 299 -15.52 18.01 7.72
N GLU A 300 -15.41 19.32 7.67
CA GLU A 300 -14.58 20.08 6.75
C GLU A 300 -13.22 20.47 7.37
N PHE A 301 -12.18 20.36 6.53
CA PHE A 301 -10.80 20.75 6.76
C PHE A 301 -10.46 21.90 5.81
N PRO A 302 -10.58 23.17 6.25
CA PRO A 302 -10.32 24.31 5.38
C PRO A 302 -8.85 24.36 4.94
N GLU A 303 -8.59 24.07 3.67
CA GLU A 303 -7.31 24.28 2.97
C GLU A 303 -7.53 25.14 1.73
N MET A 304 -6.58 26.01 1.39
CA MET A 304 -6.74 26.92 0.24
C MET A 304 -6.44 26.25 -1.11
N THR A 305 -5.43 25.37 -1.15
CA THR A 305 -4.80 24.93 -2.40
C THR A 305 -4.65 23.41 -2.54
N SER A 306 -4.91 22.63 -1.50
CA SER A 306 -4.76 21.17 -1.48
C SER A 306 -5.93 20.48 -0.77
N SER A 307 -5.98 19.15 -0.85
CA SER A 307 -6.82 18.28 -0.02
C SER A 307 -6.01 17.40 0.94
N THR A 308 -4.71 17.67 1.09
CA THR A 308 -3.76 16.78 1.80
C THR A 308 -4.11 16.59 3.26
N ARG A 309 -4.66 17.61 3.95
CA ARG A 309 -5.16 17.44 5.33
C ARG A 309 -6.39 16.56 5.41
N ARG A 310 -7.36 16.77 4.52
CA ARG A 310 -8.57 15.95 4.46
C ARG A 310 -8.21 14.49 4.16
N ASP A 311 -7.30 14.29 3.22
CA ASP A 311 -6.83 12.95 2.83
C ASP A 311 -6.04 12.30 3.97
N HIS A 312 -5.22 13.05 4.70
CA HIS A 312 -4.53 12.56 5.89
C HIS A 312 -5.53 12.07 6.96
N TRP A 313 -6.53 12.89 7.32
CA TRP A 313 -7.58 12.49 8.26
C TRP A 313 -8.37 11.28 7.77
N LEU A 314 -8.76 11.26 6.49
CA LEU A 314 -9.50 10.15 5.91
C LEU A 314 -8.72 8.84 6.03
N MET A 315 -7.42 8.88 5.74
CA MET A 315 -6.54 7.71 5.85
C MET A 315 -6.39 7.23 7.30
N LEU A 316 -6.26 8.14 8.27
CA LEU A 316 -6.19 7.76 9.68
C LEU A 316 -7.50 7.11 10.17
N VAL A 317 -8.65 7.67 9.82
CA VAL A 317 -9.96 7.11 10.18
C VAL A 317 -10.16 5.74 9.52
N LYS A 318 -9.77 5.63 8.26
CA LYS A 318 -9.82 4.38 7.49
C LYS A 318 -8.95 3.31 8.16
N GLU A 319 -7.73 3.65 8.59
CA GLU A 319 -6.84 2.71 9.29
C GLU A 319 -7.47 2.12 10.54
N ILE A 320 -8.03 2.96 11.42
CA ILE A 320 -8.67 2.50 12.66
C ILE A 320 -9.89 1.62 12.36
N THR A 321 -10.69 2.01 11.36
CA THR A 321 -11.86 1.23 10.92
C THR A 321 -11.46 -0.14 10.38
N LEU A 322 -10.42 -0.20 9.56
CA LEU A 322 -9.92 -1.45 8.98
C LEU A 322 -9.24 -2.35 10.03
N MET A 323 -8.53 -1.78 10.99
CA MET A 323 -7.97 -2.51 12.13
C MET A 323 -9.08 -3.21 12.92
N HIS A 324 -10.17 -2.51 13.25
CA HIS A 324 -11.32 -3.11 13.95
C HIS A 324 -12.02 -4.17 13.11
N LYS A 325 -12.16 -3.94 11.79
CA LYS A 325 -12.67 -4.94 10.84
C LYS A 325 -11.79 -6.18 10.80
N PHE A 326 -10.47 -6.02 10.84
CA PHE A 326 -9.49 -7.11 10.90
C PHE A 326 -9.66 -7.94 12.17
N LEU A 327 -9.71 -7.30 13.35
CA LEU A 327 -9.88 -7.98 14.64
C LEU A 327 -11.14 -8.85 14.66
N ARG A 328 -12.26 -8.32 14.13
CA ARG A 328 -13.51 -9.08 13.98
C ARG A 328 -13.40 -10.21 12.97
N LYS A 329 -12.87 -9.93 11.77
CA LYS A 329 -12.77 -10.91 10.67
C LYS A 329 -12.00 -12.16 11.10
N PHE A 330 -10.93 -11.99 11.87
CA PHE A 330 -10.08 -13.08 12.34
C PHE A 330 -10.39 -13.57 13.75
N ASN A 331 -11.48 -13.08 14.35
CA ASN A 331 -11.95 -13.44 15.68
C ASN A 331 -10.85 -13.38 16.76
N VAL A 332 -10.11 -12.26 16.79
CA VAL A 332 -9.05 -12.03 17.78
C VAL A 332 -9.69 -11.63 19.11
N GLU A 333 -10.09 -12.63 19.91
CA GLU A 333 -10.82 -12.43 21.17
C GLU A 333 -9.92 -12.07 22.36
N SER A 334 -8.64 -12.46 22.34
CA SER A 334 -7.73 -12.22 23.48
C SER A 334 -7.37 -10.73 23.60
N PRO A 335 -7.56 -10.09 24.78
CA PRO A 335 -7.21 -8.68 24.99
C PRO A 335 -5.74 -8.38 24.67
N LEU A 336 -4.82 -9.28 25.02
CA LEU A 336 -3.39 -9.10 24.76
C LEU A 336 -3.05 -9.16 23.26
N GLN A 337 -3.70 -10.05 22.50
CA GLN A 337 -3.50 -10.15 21.05
C GLN A 337 -4.12 -8.96 20.32
N SER A 338 -5.32 -8.56 20.73
CA SER A 338 -5.96 -7.35 20.24
C SER A 338 -5.08 -6.13 20.50
N TRP A 339 -4.55 -6.00 21.72
CA TRP A 339 -3.68 -4.89 22.09
C TRP A 339 -2.38 -4.84 21.30
N GLU A 340 -1.81 -5.98 20.91
CA GLU A 340 -0.63 -6.00 20.03
C GLU A 340 -0.95 -5.39 18.65
N ILE A 341 -2.13 -5.70 18.10
CA ILE A 341 -2.59 -5.11 16.84
C ILE A 341 -2.84 -3.61 16.99
N HIS A 342 -3.56 -3.20 18.04
CA HIS A 342 -3.73 -1.79 18.38
C HIS A 342 -2.39 -1.07 18.49
N SER A 343 -1.42 -1.67 19.19
CA SER A 343 -0.10 -1.08 19.40
C SER A 343 0.68 -0.90 18.11
N ARG A 344 0.63 -1.87 17.19
CA ARG A 344 1.24 -1.73 15.85
C ARG A 344 0.63 -0.58 15.07
N THR A 345 -0.70 -0.46 15.09
CA THR A 345 -1.41 0.65 14.43
C THR A 345 -1.05 2.01 15.03
N ILE A 346 -1.03 2.12 16.36
CA ILE A 346 -0.64 3.34 17.07
C ILE A 346 0.78 3.75 16.69
N LEU A 347 1.74 2.81 16.73
CA LEU A 347 3.12 3.07 16.34
C LEU A 347 3.24 3.46 14.85
N GLY A 348 2.45 2.86 13.97
CA GLY A 348 2.35 3.25 12.56
C GLY A 348 1.92 4.71 12.37
N ILE A 349 0.88 5.14 13.08
CA ILE A 349 0.39 6.53 13.05
C ILE A 349 1.45 7.50 13.61
N ILE A 350 2.15 7.12 14.68
CA ILE A 350 3.20 7.96 15.26
C ILE A 350 4.40 8.09 14.32
N ARG A 351 4.81 7.01 13.64
CA ARG A 351 5.85 7.06 12.60
C ARG A 351 5.45 7.98 11.45
N LEU A 352 4.17 7.93 11.03
CA LEU A 352 3.65 8.84 10.01
C LEU A 352 3.76 10.30 10.46
N HIS A 353 3.34 10.62 11.69
CA HIS A 353 3.45 11.97 12.23
C HIS A 353 4.91 12.43 12.29
N ALA A 354 5.82 11.55 12.76
CA ALA A 354 7.25 11.84 12.79
C ALA A 354 7.83 12.08 11.39
N ALA A 355 7.45 11.28 10.40
CA ALA A 355 7.89 11.45 9.02
C ALA A 355 7.35 12.76 8.41
N ARG A 356 6.10 13.15 8.72
CA ARG A 356 5.52 14.43 8.30
C ARG A 356 6.25 15.62 8.94
N GLU A 357 6.55 15.55 10.23
CA GLU A 357 7.32 16.58 10.93
C GLU A 357 8.76 16.70 10.42
N MET A 358 9.33 15.60 9.97
CA MET A 358 10.66 15.55 9.39
C MET A 358 10.69 16.08 7.95
N LEU A 359 9.75 15.67 7.11
CA LEU A 359 9.74 15.97 5.67
C LEU A 359 9.05 17.28 5.29
N ARG A 360 8.18 17.83 6.16
CA ARG A 360 7.46 19.13 6.12
C ARG A 360 6.99 19.68 4.77
N ILE A 361 7.91 19.94 3.86
CA ILE A 361 7.71 20.51 2.52
C ILE A 361 7.00 19.48 1.62
N SER A 362 7.46 18.23 1.65
CA SER A 362 6.83 17.11 0.93
C SER A 362 6.32 16.07 1.93
N PRO A 363 5.12 16.26 2.50
CA PRO A 363 4.58 15.30 3.46
C PRO A 363 4.41 13.92 2.78
N PRO A 364 4.83 12.83 3.42
CA PRO A 364 4.74 11.51 2.85
C PRO A 364 3.28 11.06 2.64
N ASP A 365 3.07 10.16 1.68
CA ASP A 365 1.79 9.46 1.55
C ASP A 365 1.49 8.68 2.84
N PRO A 366 0.39 9.00 3.55
CA PRO A 366 -0.01 8.29 4.77
C PRO A 366 -0.03 6.76 4.63
N LYS A 367 -0.42 6.25 3.46
CA LYS A 367 -0.60 4.81 3.23
C LYS A 367 0.64 4.00 3.55
N ASN A 368 1.83 4.51 3.22
CA ASN A 368 3.08 3.77 3.38
C ASN A 368 3.47 3.50 4.85
N PHE A 369 2.78 4.13 5.80
CA PHE A 369 2.98 3.97 7.24
C PHE A 369 1.83 3.24 7.94
N LEU A 370 0.70 3.04 7.25
CA LEU A 370 -0.56 2.51 7.81
C LEU A 370 -0.79 1.09 7.29
N ILE A 371 -0.71 0.09 8.17
CA ILE A 371 -0.67 -1.34 7.79
C ILE A 371 -1.95 -1.74 7.06
N PHE A 372 -3.12 -1.50 7.66
CA PHE A 372 -4.36 -2.05 7.11
C PHE A 372 -4.78 -1.32 5.84
N SER A 373 -4.60 -0.02 5.81
CA SER A 373 -4.89 0.83 4.65
C SER A 373 -4.00 0.50 3.46
N LEU A 374 -2.71 0.22 3.72
CA LEU A 374 -1.77 -0.23 2.68
C LEU A 374 -2.22 -1.58 2.10
N PHE A 375 -2.41 -2.59 2.96
CA PHE A 375 -2.71 -3.97 2.54
C PHE A 375 -4.15 -4.21 2.06
N GLU A 376 -5.04 -3.24 2.24
CA GLU A 376 -6.32 -3.21 1.53
C GLU A 376 -6.16 -2.86 0.05
N GLU A 377 -5.22 -1.99 -0.31
CA GLU A 377 -5.07 -1.43 -1.66
C GLU A 377 -4.00 -2.13 -2.52
N VAL A 378 -2.89 -2.58 -1.93
CA VAL A 378 -1.83 -3.28 -2.67
C VAL A 378 -2.27 -4.68 -3.09
N PRO A 379 -1.82 -5.18 -4.25
CA PRO A 379 -2.17 -6.53 -4.69
C PRO A 379 -1.70 -7.58 -3.68
N LYS A 380 -2.50 -8.62 -3.45
CA LYS A 380 -2.17 -9.71 -2.48
C LYS A 380 -1.98 -9.27 -1.02
N GLY A 381 -2.33 -8.05 -0.67
CA GLY A 381 -2.28 -7.63 0.73
C GLY A 381 -3.24 -8.40 1.65
N ASP A 382 -4.27 -9.07 1.10
CA ASP A 382 -5.11 -9.99 1.87
C ASP A 382 -4.32 -11.18 2.46
N TYR A 383 -3.37 -11.76 1.70
CA TYR A 383 -2.49 -12.81 2.23
C TYR A 383 -1.59 -12.30 3.34
N VAL A 384 -1.08 -11.07 3.23
CA VAL A 384 -0.26 -10.46 4.29
C VAL A 384 -1.06 -10.30 5.58
N LEU A 385 -2.32 -9.87 5.48
CA LEU A 385 -3.22 -9.77 6.62
C LEU A 385 -3.57 -11.16 7.19
N GLU A 386 -3.76 -12.18 6.37
CA GLU A 386 -3.98 -13.56 6.83
C GLU A 386 -2.78 -14.10 7.62
N GLU A 387 -1.56 -13.94 7.11
CA GLU A 387 -0.32 -14.33 7.82
C GLU A 387 -0.15 -13.52 9.12
N LEU A 388 -0.46 -12.22 9.10
CA LEU A 388 -0.45 -11.38 10.30
C LEU A 388 -1.43 -11.90 11.37
N ALA A 389 -2.62 -12.31 10.96
CA ALA A 389 -3.62 -12.88 11.87
C ALA A 389 -3.14 -14.21 12.45
N GLU A 390 -2.59 -15.09 11.61
CA GLU A 390 -2.05 -16.38 12.03
C GLU A 390 -0.92 -16.22 13.04
N ILE A 391 0.00 -15.28 12.80
CA ILE A 391 1.07 -14.91 13.72
C ILE A 391 0.51 -14.41 15.05
N SER A 392 -0.47 -13.51 14.99
CA SER A 392 -1.06 -12.91 16.19
C SER A 392 -1.81 -13.93 17.04
N LEU A 393 -2.48 -14.90 16.41
CA LEU A 393 -3.18 -15.99 17.11
C LEU A 393 -2.23 -17.05 17.68
N LYS A 394 -1.16 -17.41 16.96
CA LYS A 394 -0.24 -18.49 17.35
C LYS A 394 0.86 -18.06 18.32
N ILE A 395 1.35 -16.82 18.27
CA ILE A 395 2.40 -16.28 19.17
C ILE A 395 1.82 -15.97 20.58
N GLY A 396 0.80 -16.70 21.02
CA GLY A 396 0.08 -16.49 22.29
C GLY A 396 1.01 -16.10 23.46
N THR A 397 0.65 -15.00 24.12
CA THR A 397 1.07 -14.48 25.45
C THR A 397 2.50 -14.68 25.93
N THR A 398 3.48 -14.95 25.07
CA THR A 398 4.89 -14.81 25.47
C THR A 398 5.16 -13.33 25.63
N ARG A 399 5.47 -12.91 26.86
CA ARG A 399 5.84 -11.51 27.18
C ARG A 399 7.18 -11.20 26.52
N ASN A 400 7.15 -10.97 25.20
CA ASN A 400 8.29 -10.50 24.46
C ASN A 400 8.52 -9.04 24.88
N PRO A 401 9.64 -8.71 25.55
CA PRO A 401 9.90 -7.35 26.04
C PRO A 401 9.97 -6.30 24.92
N CYS A 402 10.06 -6.73 23.67
CA CYS A 402 10.06 -5.86 22.48
C CYS A 402 8.94 -6.19 21.49
N SER A 403 7.77 -6.62 21.99
CA SER A 403 6.52 -6.54 21.22
C SER A 403 6.10 -5.07 21.02
N ALA A 404 5.22 -4.80 20.05
CA ALA A 404 4.70 -3.45 19.84
C ALA A 404 3.97 -2.94 21.11
N SER A 405 3.21 -3.82 21.77
CA SER A 405 2.54 -3.54 23.04
C SER A 405 3.50 -3.24 24.20
N SER A 406 4.65 -3.90 24.26
CA SER A 406 5.67 -3.64 25.30
C SER A 406 6.41 -2.33 25.04
N ILE A 407 6.76 -2.04 23.78
CA ILE A 407 7.38 -0.77 23.38
C ILE A 407 6.48 0.41 23.70
N LEU A 408 5.19 0.30 23.35
CA LEU A 408 4.22 1.36 23.63
C LEU A 408 4.08 1.62 25.14
N ARG A 409 4.12 0.56 25.96
CA ARG A 409 4.13 0.66 27.42
C ARG A 409 5.39 1.34 27.94
N ASN A 410 6.57 0.93 27.47
CA ASN A 410 7.86 1.45 27.93
C ASN A 410 8.11 2.90 27.48
N MET A 411 7.35 3.41 26.51
CA MET A 411 7.30 4.83 26.17
C MET A 411 6.45 5.67 27.15
N ASN A 412 6.09 5.13 28.32
CA ASN A 412 5.31 5.79 29.37
C ASN A 412 4.00 6.40 28.85
N MET A 413 3.18 5.59 28.17
CA MET A 413 1.75 5.88 28.12
C MET A 413 1.22 5.60 29.54
N ASP A 414 1.28 6.61 30.41
CA ASP A 414 1.00 6.55 31.86
C ASP A 414 -0.39 5.94 32.20
N GLN A 415 -1.29 5.84 31.21
CA GLN A 415 -2.62 5.23 31.30
C GLN A 415 -2.61 3.69 31.29
N LEU A 416 -1.53 3.04 30.84
CA LEU A 416 -1.47 1.58 30.66
C LEU A 416 -0.93 0.83 31.90
N GLY A 417 -0.71 1.54 33.00
CA GLY A 417 -0.04 1.02 34.21
C GLY A 417 -0.80 -0.08 34.95
N ASP A 418 -2.12 -0.16 34.80
CA ASP A 418 -2.98 -1.03 35.60
C ASP A 418 -3.55 -2.26 34.85
N MET A 419 -3.65 -2.24 33.51
CA MET A 419 -4.22 -3.37 32.74
C MET A 419 -3.48 -4.71 32.90
N ILE A 420 -2.24 -4.71 33.37
CA ILE A 420 -1.39 -5.92 33.43
C ILE A 420 -0.91 -6.24 34.86
N LYS A 421 -1.39 -5.48 35.85
CA LYS A 421 -1.14 -5.82 37.26
C LYS A 421 -2.14 -6.80 37.85
N GLU A 422 -3.33 -6.96 37.26
CA GLU A 422 -4.42 -7.72 37.89
C GLU A 422 -4.65 -9.16 37.40
N GLU A 423 -4.03 -9.63 36.33
CA GLU A 423 -4.05 -11.06 36.01
C GLU A 423 -2.82 -11.77 36.59
N GLY A 424 -2.93 -12.02 37.90
CA GLY A 424 -2.51 -13.25 38.58
C GLY A 424 -1.11 -13.82 38.29
N GLU A 425 -0.38 -14.01 39.38
CA GLU A 425 0.62 -15.07 39.60
C GLU A 425 0.09 -16.51 39.36
N ASP A 426 -0.89 -16.69 38.46
CA ASP A 426 -1.39 -18.00 38.09
C ASP A 426 -0.52 -18.60 36.99
N ILE A 427 -0.12 -19.83 37.24
CA ILE A 427 0.84 -20.63 36.49
C ILE A 427 0.37 -20.79 35.04
N CYS A 428 0.69 -19.82 34.18
CA CYS A 428 0.60 -19.95 32.74
C CYS A 428 1.61 -21.01 32.33
N LYS A 429 1.11 -22.22 32.04
CA LYS A 429 1.90 -23.26 31.37
C LYS A 429 2.49 -22.65 30.12
N GLU A 430 3.78 -22.38 30.19
CA GLU A 430 4.61 -21.90 29.11
C GLU A 430 4.48 -22.90 27.95
N LYS A 431 3.58 -22.63 26.99
CA LYS A 431 3.72 -23.21 25.66
C LYS A 431 4.95 -22.52 25.09
N VAL A 432 6.12 -23.09 25.35
CA VAL A 432 7.37 -22.71 24.71
C VAL A 432 7.18 -22.93 23.21
N VAL A 433 6.71 -21.89 22.51
CA VAL A 433 6.89 -21.79 21.07
C VAL A 433 8.40 -21.77 20.88
N LYS A 434 8.96 -22.77 20.19
CA LYS A 434 10.40 -22.82 19.98
C LYS A 434 10.80 -21.55 19.24
N VAL A 435 11.93 -20.94 19.60
CA VAL A 435 12.48 -19.76 18.90
C VAL A 435 12.51 -19.96 17.38
N THR A 436 12.78 -21.20 16.95
CA THR A 436 12.75 -21.65 15.55
C THR A 436 11.38 -21.50 14.88
N ASP A 437 10.28 -21.76 15.58
CA ASP A 437 8.92 -21.66 15.03
C ASP A 437 8.53 -20.18 14.82
N LYS A 438 9.01 -19.27 15.69
CA LYS A 438 8.77 -17.82 15.56
C LYS A 438 9.54 -17.22 14.37
N GLU A 439 10.79 -17.61 14.18
CA GLU A 439 11.60 -17.17 13.03
C GLU A 439 11.00 -17.64 11.71
N GLU A 440 10.52 -18.89 11.64
CA GLU A 440 9.85 -19.43 10.45
C GLU A 440 8.56 -18.66 10.12
N MET A 441 7.76 -18.33 11.13
CA MET A 441 6.54 -17.53 10.94
C MET A 441 6.84 -16.10 10.47
N LEU A 442 7.84 -15.44 11.04
CA LEU A 442 8.26 -14.11 10.58
C LEU A 442 8.81 -14.14 9.15
N ALA A 443 9.52 -15.21 8.77
CA ALA A 443 9.99 -15.41 7.40
C ALA A 443 8.83 -15.63 6.41
N SER A 444 7.77 -16.35 6.81
CA SER A 444 6.54 -16.51 6.02
C SER A 444 5.87 -15.15 5.76
N LEU A 445 5.70 -14.35 6.81
CA LEU A 445 5.13 -13.01 6.71
C LEU A 445 5.98 -12.10 5.81
N GLU A 446 7.30 -12.10 5.98
CA GLU A 446 8.19 -11.31 5.12
C GLU A 446 8.09 -11.76 3.65
N SER A 447 7.99 -13.07 3.41
CA SER A 447 7.78 -13.61 2.06
C SER A 447 6.46 -13.13 1.44
N ALA A 448 5.38 -13.12 2.21
CA ALA A 448 4.08 -12.61 1.76
C ALA A 448 4.13 -11.11 1.43
N VAL A 449 4.81 -10.31 2.27
CA VAL A 449 5.04 -8.87 2.03
C VAL A 449 5.84 -8.66 0.74
N ASN A 450 6.93 -9.40 0.56
CA ASN A 450 7.76 -9.30 -0.65
C ASN A 450 6.98 -9.69 -1.91
N GLN A 451 6.15 -10.74 -1.84
CA GLN A 451 5.30 -11.15 -2.94
C GLN A 451 4.28 -10.04 -3.31
N SER A 452 3.62 -9.46 -2.31
CA SER A 452 2.67 -8.35 -2.51
C SER A 452 3.35 -7.15 -3.18
N ARG A 453 4.57 -6.80 -2.74
CA ARG A 453 5.34 -5.69 -3.31
C ARG A 453 5.76 -5.94 -4.76
N GLU A 454 6.25 -7.13 -5.07
CA GLU A 454 6.65 -7.45 -6.46
C GLU A 454 5.46 -7.41 -7.42
N GLU A 455 4.28 -7.84 -6.99
CA GLU A 455 3.07 -7.66 -7.77
C GLU A 455 2.63 -6.19 -7.86
N GLY A 456 2.82 -5.42 -6.78
CA GLY A 456 2.62 -3.97 -6.76
C GLY A 456 3.45 -3.27 -7.82
N LYS A 457 4.76 -3.56 -7.90
CA LYS A 457 5.68 -3.02 -8.91
C LYS A 457 5.25 -3.36 -10.34
N VAL A 458 4.66 -4.53 -10.57
CA VAL A 458 4.11 -4.90 -11.89
C VAL A 458 2.91 -4.03 -12.25
N ILE A 459 2.00 -3.80 -11.30
CA ILE A 459 0.84 -2.93 -11.48
C ILE A 459 1.27 -1.47 -11.67
N GLU A 460 2.23 -0.98 -10.89
CA GLU A 460 2.76 0.38 -11.02
C GLU A 460 3.40 0.61 -12.38
N LYS A 461 4.21 -0.34 -12.87
CA LYS A 461 4.74 -0.27 -14.24
C LYS A 461 3.61 -0.24 -15.29
N ALA A 462 2.55 -1.02 -15.09
CA ALA A 462 1.39 -0.98 -15.98
C ALA A 462 0.65 0.38 -15.90
N ARG A 463 0.46 0.95 -14.71
CA ARG A 463 -0.13 2.28 -14.49
C ARG A 463 0.73 3.41 -15.02
N ALA A 464 2.06 3.31 -14.94
CA ALA A 464 2.96 4.30 -15.53
C ALA A 464 2.75 4.38 -17.05
N THR A 465 2.56 3.24 -17.73
CA THR A 465 2.21 3.26 -19.17
C THR A 465 0.83 3.86 -19.46
N THR A 466 -0.10 3.85 -18.50
CA THR A 466 -1.40 4.51 -18.67
C THR A 466 -1.28 6.01 -18.44
N ALA A 467 -0.53 6.41 -17.41
CA ALA A 467 -0.30 7.81 -17.07
C ALA A 467 0.48 8.56 -18.15
N GLU A 468 1.50 7.94 -18.75
CA GLU A 468 2.24 8.50 -19.90
C GLU A 468 1.28 8.83 -21.07
N LEU A 469 0.33 7.93 -21.36
CA LEU A 469 -0.69 8.15 -22.40
C LEU A 469 -1.78 9.17 -22.03
N GLU A 470 -1.99 9.39 -20.73
CA GLU A 470 -2.87 10.43 -20.20
C GLU A 470 -2.20 11.81 -20.30
N GLU A 471 -0.93 11.90 -19.89
CA GLU A 471 -0.12 13.12 -19.97
C GLU A 471 0.09 13.59 -21.42
N GLU A 472 0.29 12.66 -22.35
CA GLU A 472 0.39 12.97 -23.78
C GLU A 472 -0.97 13.34 -24.42
N GLY A 473 -2.09 13.30 -23.68
CA GLY A 473 -3.45 13.59 -24.17
C GLY A 473 -3.99 12.57 -25.18
N ILE A 474 -3.28 11.46 -25.40
CA ILE A 474 -3.61 10.42 -26.38
C ILE A 474 -4.85 9.64 -25.94
N SER A 475 -4.99 9.39 -24.63
CA SER A 475 -6.18 8.72 -24.09
C SER A 475 -7.47 9.53 -24.26
N GLU A 476 -7.38 10.85 -24.44
CA GLU A 476 -8.51 11.76 -24.67
C GLU A 476 -8.76 12.01 -26.17
N SER A 477 -8.00 11.40 -27.06
CA SER A 477 -8.16 11.65 -28.50
C SER A 477 -9.27 10.78 -29.12
N VAL A 478 -10.22 11.44 -29.78
CA VAL A 478 -11.24 10.77 -30.63
C VAL A 478 -10.58 10.02 -31.79
N ALA A 479 -9.44 10.51 -32.29
CA ALA A 479 -8.69 9.87 -33.36
C ALA A 479 -8.15 8.49 -32.93
N VAL A 480 -7.75 8.37 -31.66
CA VAL A 480 -7.28 7.10 -31.08
C VAL A 480 -8.44 6.11 -30.97
N LEU A 481 -9.63 6.56 -30.53
CA LEU A 481 -10.82 5.71 -30.51
C LEU A 481 -11.19 5.20 -31.90
N MET A 482 -11.16 6.08 -32.91
CA MET A 482 -11.46 5.69 -34.31
C MET A 482 -10.45 4.71 -34.86
N GLU A 483 -9.15 4.91 -34.62
CA GLU A 483 -8.11 3.99 -35.08
C GLU A 483 -8.18 2.64 -34.35
N LEU A 484 -8.54 2.65 -33.06
CA LEU A 484 -8.73 1.43 -32.26
C LEU A 484 -9.97 0.63 -32.69
N LEU A 485 -11.04 1.29 -33.15
CA LEU A 485 -12.27 0.66 -33.63
C LEU A 485 -12.23 0.25 -35.12
N ARG A 486 -11.23 0.69 -35.88
CA ARG A 486 -11.03 0.35 -37.29
C ARG A 486 -11.24 -1.13 -37.65
N PRO A 487 -10.69 -2.13 -36.93
CA PRO A 487 -10.93 -3.54 -37.24
C PRO A 487 -12.39 -3.99 -37.04
N LEU A 488 -13.18 -3.31 -36.21
CA LEU A 488 -14.63 -3.55 -36.07
C LEU A 488 -15.42 -2.83 -37.16
N GLN A 489 -14.95 -1.66 -37.59
CA GLN A 489 -15.55 -0.94 -38.72
C GLN A 489 -15.41 -1.73 -40.03
N ASP A 490 -14.36 -2.54 -40.20
CA ASP A 490 -14.24 -3.41 -41.39
C ASP A 490 -15.24 -4.60 -41.39
N VAL A 491 -15.73 -4.98 -40.21
CA VAL A 491 -16.68 -6.10 -40.03
C VAL A 491 -18.14 -5.64 -40.21
N LEU A 492 -18.44 -4.38 -39.90
CA LEU A 492 -19.78 -3.81 -39.98
C LEU A 492 -20.39 -3.80 -41.41
N PRO A 493 -19.65 -3.44 -42.48
CA PRO A 493 -20.11 -3.51 -43.86
C PRO A 493 -20.45 -4.93 -44.29
N TRP A 494 -19.73 -5.95 -43.81
CA TRP A 494 -20.02 -7.34 -44.12
C TRP A 494 -21.35 -7.79 -43.50
N PHE A 495 -21.64 -7.40 -42.25
CA PHE A 495 -22.94 -7.65 -41.63
C PHE A 495 -24.07 -6.89 -42.31
N GLN A 496 -23.82 -5.64 -42.72
CA GLN A 496 -24.78 -4.84 -43.48
C GLN A 496 -25.05 -5.46 -44.86
N GLU A 497 -24.04 -5.92 -45.59
CA GLU A 497 -24.17 -6.63 -46.89
C GLU A 497 -25.06 -7.88 -46.77
N VAL A 498 -24.96 -8.59 -45.62
CA VAL A 498 -25.79 -9.76 -45.29
C VAL A 498 -27.22 -9.36 -44.89
N ILE A 499 -27.43 -8.32 -44.09
CA ILE A 499 -28.77 -7.91 -43.63
C ILE A 499 -29.56 -7.22 -44.75
N TYR A 500 -28.90 -6.41 -45.57
CA TYR A 500 -29.50 -5.67 -46.69
C TYR A 500 -29.61 -6.50 -47.98
N TRP A 501 -29.30 -7.80 -47.94
CA TRP A 501 -29.42 -8.73 -49.08
C TRP A 501 -28.65 -8.32 -50.33
N GLU A 502 -27.56 -7.54 -50.19
CA GLU A 502 -26.74 -7.10 -51.32
C GLU A 502 -26.14 -8.28 -52.09
N ARG A 503 -25.83 -9.39 -51.39
CA ARG A 503 -25.51 -10.70 -51.98
C ARG A 503 -26.50 -11.77 -51.52
N PRO A 504 -27.54 -12.10 -52.31
CA PRO A 504 -28.61 -12.99 -51.88
C PRO A 504 -28.13 -14.42 -51.61
N SER A 505 -27.14 -14.91 -52.35
CA SER A 505 -26.58 -16.26 -52.15
C SER A 505 -25.84 -16.42 -50.82
N ARG A 506 -25.05 -15.42 -50.41
CA ARG A 506 -24.36 -15.41 -49.10
C ARG A 506 -25.34 -15.25 -47.95
N THR A 507 -26.32 -14.39 -48.12
CA THR A 507 -27.36 -14.13 -47.12
C THR A 507 -28.20 -15.38 -46.86
N LEU A 508 -28.64 -16.07 -47.93
CA LEU A 508 -29.35 -17.35 -47.81
C LEU A 508 -28.52 -18.43 -47.11
N PHE A 509 -27.22 -18.48 -47.37
CA PHE A 509 -26.33 -19.44 -46.72
C PHE A 509 -26.17 -19.16 -45.21
N VAL A 510 -25.93 -17.89 -44.84
CA VAL A 510 -25.86 -17.47 -43.42
C VAL A 510 -27.19 -17.71 -42.72
N LEU A 511 -28.31 -17.40 -43.38
CA LEU A 511 -29.66 -17.64 -42.87
C LEU A 511 -29.94 -19.13 -42.66
N ALA A 512 -29.58 -19.98 -43.63
CA ALA A 512 -29.76 -21.42 -43.51
C ALA A 512 -28.94 -22.02 -42.36
N ILE A 513 -27.69 -21.56 -42.19
CA ILE A 513 -26.81 -22.01 -41.09
C ILE A 513 -27.33 -21.54 -39.73
N THR A 514 -27.78 -20.29 -39.62
CA THR A 514 -28.33 -19.76 -38.37
C THR A 514 -29.62 -20.48 -37.98
N ILE A 515 -30.51 -20.76 -38.94
CA ILE A 515 -31.72 -21.55 -38.69
C ILE A 515 -31.36 -22.99 -38.28
N LEU A 516 -30.41 -23.63 -38.95
CA LEU A 516 -29.98 -25.00 -38.64
C LEU A 516 -29.35 -25.10 -37.24
N THR A 517 -28.54 -24.11 -36.85
CA THR A 517 -27.88 -24.06 -35.54
C THR A 517 -28.86 -23.84 -34.39
N VAL A 518 -29.88 -23.01 -34.58
CA VAL A 518 -30.97 -22.83 -33.61
C VAL A 518 -31.82 -24.10 -33.50
N TYR A 519 -32.25 -24.66 -34.64
CA TYR A 519 -33.09 -25.87 -34.67
C TYR A 519 -32.44 -27.10 -34.03
N LYS A 520 -31.11 -27.24 -34.17
CA LYS A 520 -30.35 -28.36 -33.58
C LYS A 520 -29.83 -28.09 -32.17
N GLU A 521 -30.16 -26.95 -31.56
CA GLU A 521 -29.61 -26.50 -30.28
C GLU A 521 -28.06 -26.44 -30.25
N TRP A 522 -27.44 -26.17 -31.41
CA TRP A 522 -25.97 -26.13 -31.53
C TRP A 522 -25.35 -24.79 -31.16
N VAL A 523 -26.14 -23.89 -30.57
CA VAL A 523 -25.69 -22.55 -30.14
C VAL A 523 -24.44 -22.64 -29.25
N GLY A 524 -24.41 -23.56 -28.27
CA GLY A 524 -23.23 -23.77 -27.42
C GLY A 524 -21.98 -24.22 -28.21
N LYS A 525 -22.14 -25.12 -29.19
CA LYS A 525 -21.04 -25.58 -30.07
C LYS A 525 -20.54 -24.47 -30.99
N ALA A 526 -21.43 -23.59 -31.46
CA ALA A 526 -21.07 -22.42 -32.27
C ALA A 526 -20.26 -21.41 -31.45
N ILE A 527 -20.65 -21.14 -30.20
CA ILE A 527 -19.88 -20.31 -29.26
C ILE A 527 -18.50 -20.92 -28.99
N ALA A 528 -18.44 -22.24 -28.74
CA ALA A 528 -17.17 -22.94 -28.54
C ALA A 528 -16.24 -22.84 -29.76
N ALA A 529 -16.77 -23.03 -30.97
CA ALA A 529 -16.01 -22.87 -32.20
C ALA A 529 -15.47 -21.44 -32.39
N CYS A 530 -16.27 -20.43 -32.03
CA CYS A 530 -15.85 -19.02 -32.06
C CYS A 530 -14.71 -18.75 -31.07
N LEU A 531 -14.82 -19.23 -29.82
CA LEU A 531 -13.77 -19.08 -28.80
C LEU A 531 -12.45 -19.74 -29.25
N ILE A 532 -12.52 -20.97 -29.80
CA ILE A 532 -11.32 -21.67 -30.32
C ILE A 532 -10.71 -20.89 -31.49
N TRP A 533 -11.52 -20.30 -32.37
CA TRP A 533 -11.03 -19.47 -33.46
C TRP A 533 -10.31 -18.22 -32.96
N VAL A 534 -10.83 -17.54 -31.93
CA VAL A 534 -10.15 -16.40 -31.29
C VAL A 534 -8.82 -16.84 -30.67
N VAL A 535 -8.78 -17.95 -29.95
CA VAL A 535 -7.54 -18.50 -29.37
C VAL A 535 -6.52 -18.83 -30.47
N ALA A 536 -6.94 -19.42 -31.58
CA ALA A 536 -6.07 -19.70 -32.72
C ALA A 536 -5.49 -18.40 -33.33
N LYS A 537 -6.31 -17.33 -33.42
CA LYS A 537 -5.85 -16.01 -33.88
C LYS A 537 -4.85 -15.37 -32.91
N MET A 538 -5.09 -15.44 -31.60
CA MET A 538 -4.14 -14.97 -30.59
C MET A 538 -2.82 -15.74 -30.64
N ALA A 539 -2.86 -17.06 -30.80
CA ALA A 539 -1.67 -17.90 -30.96
C ALA A 539 -0.91 -17.57 -32.27
N GLN A 540 -1.63 -17.31 -33.36
CA GLN A 540 -1.02 -16.88 -34.62
C GLN A 540 -0.35 -15.51 -34.49
N ALA A 541 -0.96 -14.56 -33.79
CA ALA A 541 -0.38 -13.25 -33.50
C ALA A 541 0.91 -13.39 -32.66
N ARG A 542 0.89 -14.26 -31.65
CA ARG A 542 2.07 -14.57 -30.83
C ARG A 542 3.23 -15.13 -31.65
N ASN A 543 2.97 -16.11 -32.52
CA ASN A 543 4.03 -16.68 -33.38
C ASN A 543 4.62 -15.65 -34.34
N LYS A 544 3.81 -14.76 -34.91
CA LYS A 544 4.31 -13.67 -35.76
C LYS A 544 5.22 -12.73 -34.98
N MET A 545 4.88 -12.37 -33.74
CA MET A 545 5.72 -11.50 -32.91
C MET A 545 7.09 -12.13 -32.55
N VAL A 546 7.15 -13.44 -32.35
CA VAL A 546 8.43 -14.15 -32.11
C VAL A 546 9.35 -14.10 -33.35
N HIS A 547 8.77 -14.06 -34.56
CA HIS A 547 9.52 -14.02 -35.82
C HIS A 547 9.77 -12.61 -36.38
N THR A 548 9.09 -11.58 -35.87
CA THR A 548 9.27 -10.19 -36.30
C THR A 548 9.56 -9.32 -35.08
N LYS A 549 10.83 -8.93 -34.92
CA LYS A 549 11.30 -7.98 -33.90
C LYS A 549 10.94 -6.53 -34.27
N SER A 550 9.77 -6.29 -34.88
CA SER A 550 9.32 -4.95 -35.26
C SER A 550 8.19 -4.50 -34.35
N GLU A 551 8.41 -3.37 -33.69
CA GLU A 551 7.42 -2.63 -32.92
C GLU A 551 6.19 -2.34 -33.78
N ASP A 552 5.06 -3.01 -33.53
CA ASP A 552 3.74 -2.54 -33.96
C ASP A 552 3.38 -1.32 -33.08
N ALA A 553 4.04 -0.20 -33.31
CA ALA A 553 3.65 1.09 -32.79
C ALA A 553 2.43 1.57 -33.60
N VAL A 554 1.33 1.90 -32.91
CA VAL A 554 0.16 2.49 -33.55
C VAL A 554 0.55 3.88 -34.03
N THR A 555 0.63 4.07 -35.35
CA THR A 555 0.90 5.36 -35.97
C THR A 555 -0.40 6.17 -35.97
N VAL A 556 -0.54 7.10 -35.03
CA VAL A 556 -1.65 8.06 -35.02
C VAL A 556 -1.23 9.29 -35.82
N SER A 557 -1.94 9.57 -36.90
CA SER A 557 -1.82 10.82 -37.65
C SER A 557 -2.67 11.88 -36.96
N THR A 558 -2.06 12.86 -36.30
CA THR A 558 -2.75 14.06 -35.82
C THR A 558 -2.97 15.04 -36.98
N GLU A 559 -3.94 14.74 -37.83
CA GLU A 559 -4.62 15.75 -38.65
C GLU A 559 -6.12 15.57 -38.42
N SER A 560 -6.65 16.31 -37.45
CA SER A 560 -8.07 16.58 -37.38
C SER A 560 -8.22 17.99 -36.83
N ASP A 561 -8.55 18.91 -37.73
CA ASP A 561 -8.73 20.33 -37.50
C ASP A 561 -9.56 20.62 -36.24
N GLN A 562 -9.00 21.49 -35.41
CA GLN A 562 -9.74 22.17 -34.35
C GLN A 562 -10.89 22.97 -34.98
N THR A 563 -12.13 22.57 -34.72
CA THR A 563 -13.26 23.48 -34.85
C THR A 563 -13.60 24.05 -33.48
N VAL A 564 -12.81 25.07 -33.13
CA VAL A 564 -13.18 26.08 -32.13
C VAL A 564 -14.31 26.90 -32.75
N THR A 565 -15.54 26.69 -32.29
CA THR A 565 -16.59 27.70 -32.02
C THR A 565 -17.97 27.03 -32.01
N GLU A 566 -18.51 26.80 -30.81
CA GLU A 566 -19.84 27.26 -30.36
C GLU A 566 -20.24 26.55 -29.06
N SER A 567 -21.00 27.26 -28.21
CA SER A 567 -21.61 26.82 -26.95
C SER A 567 -20.72 26.87 -25.69
N ILE A 568 -20.41 28.11 -25.29
CA ILE A 568 -19.95 28.45 -23.93
C ILE A 568 -21.18 28.54 -23.00
N VAL A 569 -21.10 27.79 -21.89
CA VAL A 569 -21.80 27.95 -20.57
C VAL A 569 -23.03 27.06 -20.22
N SER A 570 -23.46 26.09 -21.03
CA SER A 570 -24.42 25.06 -20.56
C SER A 570 -24.06 23.59 -20.81
N ALA A 571 -22.83 23.30 -21.25
CA ALA A 571 -22.38 21.93 -21.60
C ALA A 571 -21.09 21.45 -20.91
N GLN A 572 -20.53 22.19 -19.95
CA GLN A 572 -19.21 21.86 -19.36
C GLN A 572 -19.20 20.50 -18.65
N TYR A 573 -20.25 20.14 -17.90
CA TYR A 573 -20.30 18.85 -17.21
C TYR A 573 -20.53 17.65 -18.15
N GLY A 574 -21.33 17.84 -19.19
CA GLY A 574 -21.54 16.81 -20.22
C GLY A 574 -20.24 16.53 -20.97
N LEU A 575 -19.48 17.58 -21.30
CA LEU A 575 -18.19 17.44 -21.95
C LEU A 575 -17.17 16.76 -21.04
N ILE A 576 -16.98 17.20 -19.79
CA ILE A 576 -16.02 16.57 -18.87
C ILE A 576 -16.35 15.07 -18.67
N ARG A 577 -17.63 14.73 -18.52
CA ARG A 577 -18.08 13.34 -18.37
C ARG A 577 -17.83 12.52 -19.65
N LEU A 578 -17.98 13.12 -20.82
CA LEU A 578 -17.67 12.48 -22.10
C LEU A 578 -16.16 12.28 -22.26
N HIS A 579 -15.32 13.22 -21.85
CA HIS A 579 -13.86 13.07 -21.86
C HIS A 579 -13.43 11.93 -20.94
N GLN A 580 -13.92 11.90 -19.69
CA GLN A 580 -13.65 10.82 -18.74
C GLN A 580 -14.14 9.45 -19.23
N LEU A 581 -15.33 9.40 -19.84
CA LEU A 581 -15.87 8.15 -20.40
C LEU A 581 -15.05 7.69 -21.60
N MET A 582 -14.62 8.62 -22.47
CA MET A 582 -13.77 8.33 -23.62
C MET A 582 -12.40 7.82 -23.18
N GLN A 583 -11.78 8.45 -22.19
CA GLN A 583 -10.53 8.00 -21.58
C GLN A 583 -10.66 6.56 -21.06
N HIS A 584 -11.72 6.27 -20.30
CA HIS A 584 -11.97 4.93 -19.77
C HIS A 584 -12.16 3.88 -20.88
N VAL A 585 -12.91 4.22 -21.93
CA VAL A 585 -13.13 3.35 -23.09
C VAL A 585 -11.83 3.11 -23.86
N ASN A 586 -11.04 4.16 -24.12
CA ASN A 586 -9.76 4.07 -24.83
C ASN A 586 -8.77 3.19 -24.07
N VAL A 587 -8.60 3.41 -22.76
CA VAL A 587 -7.77 2.57 -21.88
C VAL A 587 -8.22 1.11 -21.90
N THR A 588 -9.53 0.87 -21.83
CA THR A 588 -10.11 -0.49 -21.86
C THR A 588 -9.82 -1.20 -23.18
N ILE A 589 -10.03 -0.53 -24.31
CA ILE A 589 -9.78 -1.09 -25.64
C ILE A 589 -8.28 -1.39 -25.82
N LEU A 590 -7.40 -0.49 -25.35
CA LEU A 590 -5.96 -0.69 -25.41
C LEU A 590 -5.49 -1.90 -24.58
N LYS A 591 -6.03 -2.09 -23.38
CA LYS A 591 -5.77 -3.29 -22.56
C LYS A 591 -6.27 -4.56 -23.24
N LEU A 592 -7.47 -4.55 -23.81
CA LEU A 592 -8.02 -5.69 -24.57
C LEU A 592 -7.16 -6.02 -25.80
N ARG A 593 -6.67 -5.01 -26.51
CA ARG A 593 -5.74 -5.18 -27.62
C ARG A 593 -4.41 -5.78 -27.17
N SER A 594 -3.87 -5.33 -26.04
CA SER A 594 -2.65 -5.88 -25.42
C SER A 594 -2.78 -7.39 -25.11
N LEU A 595 -3.96 -7.81 -24.66
CA LEU A 595 -4.29 -9.23 -24.47
C LEU A 595 -4.38 -9.98 -25.80
N TYR A 596 -5.10 -9.43 -26.78
CA TYR A 596 -5.30 -10.05 -28.10
C TYR A 596 -3.99 -10.23 -28.88
N THR A 597 -3.11 -9.22 -28.84
CA THR A 597 -1.80 -9.28 -29.49
C THR A 597 -0.76 -10.06 -28.69
N SER A 598 -1.12 -10.60 -27.52
CA SER A 598 -0.26 -11.41 -26.65
C SER A 598 0.96 -10.67 -26.09
N LYS A 599 0.95 -9.33 -26.06
CA LYS A 599 2.04 -8.52 -25.53
C LYS A 599 2.22 -8.75 -24.02
N ALA A 600 1.11 -8.86 -23.30
CA ALA A 600 1.06 -9.31 -21.92
C ALA A 600 1.05 -10.85 -21.85
N SER A 601 2.15 -11.51 -22.20
CA SER A 601 2.21 -12.96 -22.45
C SER A 601 1.66 -13.85 -21.32
N LYS A 602 1.88 -13.47 -20.05
CA LYS A 602 1.33 -14.15 -18.86
C LYS A 602 -0.20 -14.06 -18.82
N HIS A 603 -0.75 -12.85 -18.95
CA HIS A 603 -2.20 -12.60 -18.93
C HIS A 603 -2.90 -13.17 -20.16
N ALA A 604 -2.32 -13.01 -21.34
CA ALA A 604 -2.84 -13.56 -22.59
C ALA A 604 -2.89 -15.10 -22.55
N SER A 605 -1.89 -15.77 -21.96
CA SER A 605 -1.89 -17.22 -21.80
C SER A 605 -3.00 -17.69 -20.86
N MET A 606 -3.23 -16.96 -19.76
CA MET A 606 -4.34 -17.22 -18.85
C MET A 606 -5.71 -17.05 -19.53
N VAL A 607 -5.88 -15.99 -20.31
CA VAL A 607 -7.12 -15.74 -21.09
C VAL A 607 -7.33 -16.83 -22.14
N MET A 608 -6.28 -17.25 -22.87
CA MET A 608 -6.38 -18.35 -23.83
C MET A 608 -6.77 -19.66 -23.15
N ALA A 609 -6.19 -19.99 -22.00
CA ALA A 609 -6.55 -21.17 -21.23
C ALA A 609 -8.01 -21.11 -20.74
N LEU A 610 -8.44 -19.97 -20.20
CA LEU A 610 -9.82 -19.76 -19.76
C LEU A 610 -10.81 -19.88 -20.91
N MET A 611 -10.51 -19.28 -22.07
CA MET A 611 -11.32 -19.41 -23.29
C MET A 611 -11.40 -20.86 -23.79
N LEU A 612 -10.33 -21.64 -23.68
CA LEU A 612 -10.34 -23.07 -24.02
C LEU A 612 -11.21 -23.87 -23.04
N VAL A 613 -11.09 -23.63 -21.73
CA VAL A 613 -11.94 -24.27 -20.71
C VAL A 613 -13.42 -23.94 -20.94
N LEU A 614 -13.74 -22.66 -21.18
CA LEU A 614 -15.09 -22.19 -21.53
C LEU A 614 -15.58 -22.86 -22.83
N ALA A 615 -14.75 -22.93 -23.86
CA ALA A 615 -15.09 -23.59 -25.11
C ALA A 615 -15.40 -25.08 -24.92
N SER A 616 -14.59 -25.79 -24.15
CA SER A 616 -14.85 -27.19 -23.78
C SER A 616 -16.16 -27.33 -23.01
N PHE A 617 -16.44 -26.42 -22.07
CA PHE A 617 -17.68 -26.44 -21.29
C PHE A 617 -18.91 -26.20 -22.17
N PHE A 618 -18.89 -25.20 -23.06
CA PHE A 618 -19.99 -24.91 -24.00
C PHE A 618 -20.16 -25.99 -25.09
N ALA A 619 -19.11 -26.75 -25.42
CA ALA A 619 -19.20 -27.85 -26.37
C ALA A 619 -19.91 -29.08 -25.78
N VAL A 620 -19.76 -29.31 -24.47
CA VAL A 620 -20.31 -30.49 -23.77
C VAL A 620 -21.68 -30.22 -23.16
N VAL A 621 -21.90 -29.03 -22.58
CA VAL A 621 -23.11 -28.71 -21.83
C VAL A 621 -24.19 -28.13 -22.75
N PRO A 622 -25.42 -28.68 -22.75
CA PRO A 622 -26.54 -28.13 -23.51
C PRO A 622 -26.85 -26.68 -23.14
N PHE A 623 -26.99 -25.81 -24.14
CA PHE A 623 -27.18 -24.36 -23.94
C PHE A 623 -28.39 -24.01 -23.05
N LYS A 624 -29.46 -24.82 -23.10
CA LYS A 624 -30.65 -24.64 -22.25
C LYS A 624 -30.37 -24.62 -20.75
N LEU A 625 -29.37 -25.37 -20.28
CA LEU A 625 -28.99 -25.36 -18.87
C LEU A 625 -28.38 -24.02 -18.44
N PHE A 626 -27.72 -23.29 -19.35
CA PHE A 626 -27.21 -21.95 -19.08
C PHE A 626 -28.33 -20.92 -18.98
N ILE A 627 -29.36 -21.04 -19.82
CA ILE A 627 -30.53 -20.16 -19.72
C ILE A 627 -31.21 -20.38 -18.37
N ILE A 628 -31.41 -21.65 -17.97
CA ILE A 628 -32.00 -22.00 -16.67
C ILE A 628 -31.12 -21.49 -15.52
N PHE A 629 -29.81 -21.75 -15.56
CA PHE A 629 -28.88 -21.27 -14.53
C PHE A 629 -28.83 -19.74 -14.47
N GLY A 630 -28.81 -19.04 -15.60
CA GLY A 630 -28.80 -17.58 -15.67
C GLY A 630 -30.07 -16.96 -15.08
N ILE A 631 -31.24 -17.55 -15.36
CA ILE A 631 -32.50 -17.13 -14.74
C ILE A 631 -32.42 -17.34 -13.22
N VAL A 632 -32.02 -18.53 -12.76
CA VAL A 632 -31.88 -18.82 -11.32
C VAL A 632 -30.88 -17.87 -10.66
N TYR A 633 -29.73 -17.62 -11.28
CA TYR A 633 -28.70 -16.71 -10.79
C TYR A 633 -29.20 -15.28 -10.68
N CYS A 634 -29.89 -14.75 -11.71
CA CYS A 634 -30.49 -13.41 -11.65
C CYS A 634 -31.50 -13.27 -10.52
N PHE A 635 -32.33 -14.29 -10.26
CA PHE A 635 -33.29 -14.28 -9.16
C PHE A 635 -32.63 -14.44 -7.78
N VAL A 636 -31.53 -15.19 -7.68
CA VAL A 636 -30.77 -15.32 -6.42
C VAL A 636 -29.99 -14.03 -6.14
N MET A 637 -29.40 -13.39 -7.15
CA MET A 637 -28.62 -12.16 -6.97
C MET A 637 -29.47 -10.93 -6.63
N THR A 638 -30.74 -10.88 -7.04
CA THR A 638 -31.67 -9.81 -6.63
C THR A 638 -32.26 -10.04 -5.24
N SER A 639 -31.99 -11.20 -4.62
CA SER A 639 -32.39 -11.50 -3.25
C SER A 639 -31.33 -11.03 -2.24
N SER A 640 -31.73 -10.85 -0.98
CA SER A 640 -30.83 -10.49 0.13
C SER A 640 -29.71 -11.51 0.38
N VAL A 641 -29.85 -12.75 -0.10
CA VAL A 641 -28.79 -13.77 -0.04
C VAL A 641 -27.71 -13.51 -1.09
N GLY A 642 -28.08 -12.94 -2.23
CA GLY A 642 -27.16 -12.59 -3.32
C GLY A 642 -26.20 -11.46 -2.95
N THR A 643 -26.70 -10.43 -2.26
CA THR A 643 -25.87 -9.33 -1.74
C THR A 643 -24.87 -9.80 -0.69
N TYR A 644 -25.20 -10.81 0.12
CA TYR A 644 -24.27 -11.44 1.06
C TYR A 644 -23.24 -12.37 0.39
N MET A 645 -23.61 -12.98 -0.75
CA MET A 645 -22.73 -13.86 -1.55
C MET A 645 -21.77 -13.12 -2.49
N SER A 646 -21.83 -11.78 -2.57
CA SER A 646 -20.81 -10.97 -3.23
C SER A 646 -19.46 -11.22 -2.57
N ASN A 647 -18.63 -12.04 -3.21
CA ASN A 647 -17.30 -12.34 -2.67
C ASN A 647 -16.36 -11.16 -2.96
N ASP A 648 -16.23 -10.25 -1.99
CA ASP A 648 -15.31 -9.11 -2.03
C ASP A 648 -13.88 -9.51 -2.45
N GLN A 649 -13.45 -10.71 -2.06
CA GLN A 649 -12.16 -11.25 -2.47
C GLN A 649 -12.09 -11.51 -3.98
N SER A 650 -13.15 -12.06 -4.59
CA SER A 650 -13.20 -12.31 -6.04
C SER A 650 -13.19 -10.99 -6.83
N ASN A 651 -13.94 -9.99 -6.38
CA ASN A 651 -13.96 -8.66 -6.98
C ASN A 651 -12.58 -7.99 -6.90
N ARG A 652 -11.91 -8.10 -5.75
CA ARG A 652 -10.53 -7.62 -5.57
C ARG A 652 -9.57 -8.31 -6.53
N ARG A 653 -9.59 -9.65 -6.64
CA ARG A 653 -8.72 -10.39 -7.58
C ARG A 653 -8.94 -10.00 -9.04
N MET A 654 -10.19 -9.80 -9.43
CA MET A 654 -10.52 -9.33 -10.78
C MET A 654 -9.96 -7.93 -11.05
N LYS A 655 -10.07 -7.03 -10.07
CA LYS A 655 -9.51 -5.67 -10.15
C LYS A 655 -7.98 -5.69 -10.22
N GLU A 656 -7.32 -6.43 -9.34
CA GLU A 656 -5.85 -6.60 -9.33
C GLU A 656 -5.36 -7.15 -10.68
N TRP A 657 -6.03 -8.19 -11.20
CA TRP A 657 -5.71 -8.75 -12.51
C TRP A 657 -5.89 -7.73 -13.63
N TRP A 658 -6.98 -6.97 -13.63
CA TRP A 658 -7.24 -5.94 -14.64
C TRP A 658 -6.21 -4.81 -14.62
N ASP A 659 -5.82 -4.37 -13.43
CA ASP A 659 -4.84 -3.30 -13.22
C ASP A 659 -3.43 -3.72 -13.64
N SER A 660 -3.10 -5.01 -13.55
CA SER A 660 -1.79 -5.55 -13.93
C SER A 660 -1.52 -5.63 -15.44
N ILE A 661 -2.53 -5.40 -16.29
CA ILE A 661 -2.36 -5.49 -17.75
C ILE A 661 -1.68 -4.23 -18.29
N PRO A 662 -0.47 -4.32 -18.87
CA PRO A 662 0.22 -3.16 -19.45
C PRO A 662 -0.45 -2.72 -20.75
N ILE A 663 -0.43 -1.40 -20.98
CA ILE A 663 -0.94 -0.81 -22.22
C ILE A 663 0.13 -0.88 -23.32
N VAL A 664 -0.29 -1.01 -24.57
CA VAL A 664 0.59 -0.87 -25.73
C VAL A 664 0.91 0.62 -25.91
N PRO A 665 2.20 1.05 -25.87
CA PRO A 665 2.56 2.44 -26.07
C PRO A 665 2.23 2.85 -27.50
N VAL A 666 1.62 4.03 -27.63
CA VAL A 666 1.21 4.64 -28.89
C VAL A 666 2.19 5.80 -29.13
N ARG A 667 3.10 5.71 -30.13
CA ARG A 667 3.98 6.84 -30.46
C ARG A 667 3.30 7.74 -31.48
N VAL A 668 3.11 9.01 -31.13
CA VAL A 668 2.66 10.06 -32.06
C VAL A 668 3.86 10.48 -32.92
N ARG A 669 3.69 10.54 -34.24
CA ARG A 669 4.75 10.99 -35.15
C ARG A 669 4.68 12.51 -35.28
N ASN A 670 5.60 13.23 -34.62
CA ASN A 670 5.75 14.67 -34.83
C ASN A 670 6.15 14.95 -36.29
N ALA A 671 5.39 15.78 -36.98
CA ALA A 671 5.67 16.24 -38.33
C ALA A 671 6.78 17.30 -38.34
N SER A 672 8.01 16.93 -37.95
CA SER A 672 9.18 17.81 -38.12
C SER A 672 10.48 17.06 -38.41
N SER A 673 10.40 15.92 -39.12
CA SER A 673 11.55 15.38 -39.84
C SER A 673 11.14 14.97 -41.25
N LYS A 674 11.25 15.91 -42.18
CA LYS A 674 11.48 15.62 -43.60
C LYS A 674 12.97 15.69 -43.86
#